data_AF-A0A497ALB1-F1
#
_entry.id   AF-A0A497ALB1-F1
#
_cell.length_a   1.000
_cell.length_b   1.000
_cell.length_c   1.000
_cell.angle_alpha   90.00
_cell.angle_beta   90.00
_cell.angle_gamma   90.00
#
_symmetry.space_group_name_H-M   'P 1'
#
loop_
_entity.id
_entity.type
_entity.pdbx_description
1 polymer ?
#
loop_
_entity_poly.entity_id
_entity_poly.type
_entity_poly.pdbx_seq_one_letter_code
_entity_poly.pdbx_strand_id
1 'polypeptide(L)'
;MRGLNPVVLERLRSWQDNPLRFVQECFKWPKDQGPTFQQKEALQAIAFRKRVSIRSGHGCFSPDTILPLFGGGFKSAQDIEVGDVLIGPDSTERVVEEVFEGEDEMYRISYPGGYHDVNSEHTLVLVVIEKYAGHRRGDIVEVKVKDFISWDESMQRRHAVFKVPIDYPEIPVAIPPYILGLWLGDGVHDRPAIVAADEDIVEILAIFAIKNGLHLRKDGITYFFATEAGKPNLFLKALQKYRLIKNKHIPPEYLFNSYENRLALLAGLLDADGYLSANKGEFEITQKREDLAEDIVFLAQSCGFHATMHEKPVMYKGERRIYWRVHITRNIERIPTLLRRKRVPPGLVKQRPRLRFRFKITPLGRGRYCGFRVNKDHKIVLGDCVVSSNCGKSAVAVWIALWFMSTRAYAKVAVTGPTGRQLYDIFWAELAKWFRRSRLQDEFVMQKGKFFYKAAPEDWWIRLISPRVKATKEEQAETLAGLHGDHLLIIVDEASGVHDPVFVPLEGALTRPDNKVLLIGNMTKSSGYFYDTHFHAAIKRKWVHLHWNSEKSPLVTKETVEYFRDKYGEDSSVYAVRIKGDPPLTDERALIPLEWSRQCIGNEIEVADDEPLYLSVDIARYGDDVSVVMPRRGLKVYEWDVFKDMNTISLAGNILQMYTERNASGVILDEIGVGAGVVDWLEKHGMVNCYGVNVCWKSSDVSRYHRLRDELWWTVREKCMRGLYSFPPTEESETLCDELASPKYDFNAQGGIVVESKKKMRARGVGSPNRADALVLSEYINSVAHRVWPVKKTHVSSSRKYYTVSGEHAWMVT
;
A
#
# COMPACT_ATOMS: atom_id res chain seq x y z
N MET A 1 -29.76 10.39 -38.89
CA MET A 1 -29.74 11.83 -38.54
C MET A 1 -30.81 12.70 -39.24
N ARG A 2 -31.62 12.21 -40.21
CA ARG A 2 -32.56 13.03 -41.00
C ARG A 2 -33.79 13.61 -40.25
N GLY A 3 -33.88 13.45 -38.93
CA GLY A 3 -34.98 13.97 -38.09
C GLY A 3 -34.55 14.82 -36.90
N LEU A 4 -33.26 15.18 -36.80
CA LEU A 4 -32.75 16.04 -35.73
C LEU A 4 -32.94 17.52 -36.09
N ASN A 5 -33.12 18.37 -35.08
CA ASN A 5 -33.20 19.82 -35.26
C ASN A 5 -31.99 20.34 -36.07
N PRO A 6 -32.18 21.17 -37.11
CA PRO A 6 -31.08 21.69 -37.95
C PRO A 6 -29.93 22.33 -37.17
N VAL A 7 -30.22 23.04 -36.07
CA VAL A 7 -29.21 23.68 -35.19
C VAL A 7 -28.39 22.64 -34.42
N VAL A 8 -29.03 21.53 -34.02
CA VAL A 8 -28.34 20.41 -33.35
C VAL A 8 -27.46 19.67 -34.35
N LEU A 9 -27.95 19.46 -35.58
CA LEU A 9 -27.17 18.86 -36.67
C LEU A 9 -25.95 19.71 -37.03
N GLU A 10 -26.10 21.03 -37.10
CA GLU A 10 -25.01 21.95 -37.39
C GLU A 10 -23.94 21.92 -36.29
N ARG A 11 -24.34 21.89 -35.01
CA ARG A 11 -23.40 21.71 -33.89
C ARG A 11 -22.69 20.37 -33.91
N LEU A 12 -23.42 19.27 -34.12
CA LEU A 12 -22.82 17.93 -34.20
C LEU A 12 -21.79 17.84 -35.34
N ARG A 13 -22.07 18.44 -36.50
CA ARG A 13 -21.09 18.56 -37.59
C ARG A 13 -19.87 19.38 -37.18
N SER A 14 -20.06 20.50 -36.47
CA SER A 14 -18.94 21.32 -35.99
C SER A 14 -18.04 20.61 -34.97
N TRP A 15 -18.61 19.69 -34.18
CA TRP A 15 -17.90 18.85 -33.21
C TRP A 15 -17.24 17.65 -33.86
N GLN A 16 -17.81 17.10 -34.93
CA GLN A 16 -17.36 15.87 -35.58
C GLN A 16 -15.90 15.93 -36.03
N ASP A 17 -15.47 17.07 -36.56
CA ASP A 17 -14.09 17.28 -37.06
C ASP A 17 -13.19 18.01 -36.06
N ASN A 18 -13.73 18.38 -34.89
CA ASN A 18 -13.02 19.13 -33.87
C ASN A 18 -13.31 18.57 -32.46
N PRO A 19 -12.65 17.47 -32.07
CA PRO A 19 -12.78 16.89 -30.73
C PRO A 19 -12.41 17.87 -29.62
N LEU A 20 -11.46 18.79 -29.84
CA LEU A 20 -11.13 19.81 -28.86
C LEU A 20 -12.32 20.72 -28.59
N ARG A 21 -12.98 21.19 -29.66
CA ARG A 21 -14.19 22.00 -29.57
C ARG A 21 -15.34 21.23 -28.94
N PHE A 22 -15.52 19.95 -29.31
CA PHE A 22 -16.48 19.08 -28.62
C PHE A 22 -16.21 19.06 -27.12
N VAL A 23 -14.96 18.83 -26.72
CA VAL A 23 -14.59 18.76 -25.30
C VAL A 23 -14.92 20.09 -24.62
N GLN A 24 -14.56 21.22 -25.24
CA GLN A 24 -14.81 22.57 -24.70
C GLN A 24 -16.31 22.93 -24.59
N GLU A 25 -17.16 22.48 -25.50
CA GLU A 25 -18.56 22.92 -25.59
C GLU A 25 -19.58 21.90 -25.02
N CYS A 26 -19.28 20.60 -25.15
CA CYS A 26 -20.16 19.51 -24.73
C CYS A 26 -20.10 19.28 -23.22
N PHE A 27 -18.92 19.41 -22.62
CA PHE A 27 -18.76 19.27 -21.18
C PHE A 27 -18.99 20.60 -20.48
N LYS A 28 -19.63 20.53 -19.31
CA LYS A 28 -19.76 21.68 -18.41
C LYS A 28 -18.40 21.92 -17.73
N TRP A 29 -17.64 22.85 -18.29
CA TRP A 29 -16.43 23.40 -17.68
C TRP A 29 -16.81 24.47 -16.66
N PRO A 30 -16.19 24.48 -15.48
CA PRO A 30 -16.15 25.66 -14.64
C PRO A 30 -15.40 26.78 -15.37
N LYS A 31 -15.63 28.02 -14.94
CA LYS A 31 -15.11 29.22 -15.59
C LYS A 31 -13.57 29.15 -15.70
N ASP A 32 -13.05 29.45 -16.89
CA ASP A 32 -11.62 29.51 -17.26
C ASP A 32 -10.83 28.19 -17.24
N GLN A 33 -11.52 27.04 -17.30
CA GLN A 33 -10.88 25.72 -17.41
C GLN A 33 -10.97 25.12 -18.81
N GLY A 34 -10.08 24.16 -19.09
CA GLY A 34 -10.11 23.37 -20.31
C GLY A 34 -9.00 22.33 -20.38
N PRO A 35 -8.88 21.63 -21.52
CA PRO A 35 -7.84 20.61 -21.72
C PRO A 35 -6.42 21.19 -21.65
N THR A 36 -5.46 20.44 -21.07
CA THR A 36 -4.03 20.79 -21.05
C THR A 36 -3.43 20.75 -22.47
N PHE A 37 -2.19 21.24 -22.68
CA PHE A 37 -1.57 21.20 -24.02
C PHE A 37 -1.38 19.76 -24.55
N GLN A 38 -0.93 18.81 -23.70
CA GLN A 38 -0.83 17.39 -24.06
C GLN A 38 -2.20 16.80 -24.39
N GLN A 39 -3.23 17.12 -23.61
CA GLN A 39 -4.59 16.70 -23.91
C GLN A 39 -5.11 17.30 -25.22
N LYS A 40 -4.81 18.58 -25.50
CA LYS A 40 -5.12 19.24 -26.77
C LYS A 40 -4.43 18.55 -27.94
N GLU A 41 -3.15 18.20 -27.79
CA GLU A 41 -2.37 17.47 -28.80
C GLU A 41 -2.99 16.11 -29.13
N ALA A 42 -3.38 15.33 -28.11
CA ALA A 42 -4.10 14.07 -28.32
C ALA A 42 -5.43 14.25 -29.05
N LEU A 43 -6.24 15.24 -28.63
CA LEU A 43 -7.52 15.55 -29.26
C LEU A 43 -7.30 15.98 -30.73
N GLN A 44 -6.33 16.83 -31.02
CA GLN A 44 -6.01 17.25 -32.38
C GLN A 44 -5.46 16.11 -33.25
N ALA A 45 -4.61 15.24 -32.70
CA ALA A 45 -4.07 14.10 -33.42
C ALA A 45 -5.16 13.11 -33.82
N ILE A 46 -6.05 12.73 -32.89
CA ILE A 46 -7.11 11.75 -33.16
C ILE A 46 -8.18 12.27 -34.13
N ALA A 47 -8.36 13.60 -34.22
CA ALA A 47 -9.29 14.21 -35.17
C ALA A 47 -9.02 13.75 -36.62
N PHE A 48 -7.76 13.84 -37.05
CA PHE A 48 -7.38 13.66 -38.46
C PHE A 48 -6.65 12.35 -38.74
N ARG A 49 -6.33 11.56 -37.71
CA ARG A 49 -5.52 10.34 -37.85
C ARG A 49 -6.31 9.10 -37.45
N LYS A 50 -6.06 8.01 -38.16
CA LYS A 50 -6.66 6.69 -37.86
C LYS A 50 -5.97 5.95 -36.71
N ARG A 51 -4.69 6.20 -36.51
CA ARG A 51 -3.84 5.43 -35.60
C ARG A 51 -3.05 6.40 -34.73
N VAL A 52 -3.37 6.46 -33.44
CA VAL A 52 -2.69 7.33 -32.46
C VAL A 52 -2.19 6.48 -31.29
N SER A 53 -0.94 6.66 -30.89
CA SER A 53 -0.31 5.96 -29.78
C SER A 53 0.37 6.97 -28.84
N ILE A 54 0.17 6.87 -27.52
CA ILE A 54 0.58 7.89 -26.52
C ILE A 54 1.27 7.25 -25.31
N ARG A 55 2.42 7.79 -24.91
CA ARG A 55 3.21 7.41 -23.70
C ARG A 55 3.46 8.60 -22.73
N SER A 56 3.33 8.49 -21.38
CA SER A 56 3.24 9.66 -20.41
C SER A 56 3.65 9.49 -18.88
N GLY A 57 3.56 10.56 -18.01
CA GLY A 57 3.86 10.69 -16.51
C GLY A 57 2.71 11.24 -15.55
N HIS A 58 2.90 11.64 -14.23
CA HIS A 58 1.84 11.80 -13.13
C HIS A 58 1.86 13.11 -12.17
N GLY A 59 0.84 13.46 -11.30
CA GLY A 59 0.72 14.67 -10.33
C GLY A 59 0.36 14.45 -8.79
N CYS A 60 0.48 15.42 -7.80
CA CYS A 60 0.93 15.14 -6.37
C CYS A 60 0.62 16.08 -5.12
N PHE A 61 1.08 15.67 -3.90
CA PHE A 61 1.11 16.33 -2.54
C PHE A 61 2.42 17.07 -2.20
N SER A 62 2.54 17.85 -1.11
CA SER A 62 3.87 18.31 -0.59
C SER A 62 4.70 17.16 0.02
N PRO A 63 6.04 17.21 0.01
CA PRO A 63 6.92 16.16 0.56
C PRO A 63 6.63 15.79 2.02
N ASP A 64 6.36 16.80 2.86
CA ASP A 64 6.12 16.69 4.30
C ASP A 64 4.71 16.19 4.67
N THR A 65 3.83 15.97 3.68
CA THR A 65 2.48 15.47 3.95
C THR A 65 2.52 14.10 4.61
N ILE A 66 2.00 13.99 5.83
CA ILE A 66 2.00 12.76 6.62
C ILE A 66 0.85 11.83 6.21
N LEU A 67 1.17 10.55 6.06
CA LEU A 67 0.26 9.50 5.61
C LEU A 67 0.29 8.31 6.58
N PRO A 68 -0.86 7.92 7.17
CA PRO A 68 -0.95 6.72 8.00
C PRO A 68 -0.86 5.44 7.17
N LEU A 69 -0.05 4.50 7.63
CA LEU A 69 0.09 3.17 7.06
C LEU A 69 -0.98 2.23 7.63
N PHE A 70 -1.50 1.31 6.82
CA PHE A 70 -2.50 0.31 7.24
C PHE A 70 -1.96 -0.63 8.32
N GLY A 71 -0.67 -0.99 8.25
CA GLY A 71 0.02 -1.80 9.27
C GLY A 71 0.39 -1.04 10.55
N GLY A 72 0.01 0.24 10.65
CA GLY A 72 0.44 1.14 11.70
C GLY A 72 1.71 1.90 11.35
N GLY A 73 1.88 3.07 11.97
CA GLY A 73 2.93 4.02 11.67
C GLY A 73 2.50 5.08 10.66
N PHE A 74 3.45 5.98 10.38
CA PHE A 74 3.31 7.05 9.41
C PHE A 74 4.49 7.05 8.45
N LYS A 75 4.25 7.54 7.25
CA LYS A 75 5.30 7.98 6.32
C LYS A 75 4.96 9.38 5.81
N SER A 76 5.98 10.18 5.56
CA SER A 76 5.79 11.42 4.79
C SER A 76 5.63 11.07 3.31
N ALA A 77 5.00 11.94 2.52
CA ALA A 77 4.74 11.69 1.10
C ALA A 77 6.02 11.45 0.28
N GLN A 78 7.15 12.04 0.69
CA GLN A 78 8.47 11.78 0.08
C GLN A 78 9.06 10.41 0.43
N ASP A 79 8.65 9.81 1.56
CA ASP A 79 9.17 8.52 2.04
C ASP A 79 8.26 7.35 1.62
N ILE A 80 7.17 7.63 0.90
CA ILE A 80 6.30 6.62 0.32
C ILE A 80 7.02 5.88 -0.79
N GLU A 81 6.93 4.56 -0.74
CA GLU A 81 7.55 3.61 -1.66
C GLU A 81 6.50 2.69 -2.27
N VAL A 82 6.80 2.16 -3.46
CA VAL A 82 5.94 1.14 -4.08
C VAL A 82 5.88 -0.10 -3.17
N GLY A 83 4.67 -0.59 -2.93
CA GLY A 83 4.40 -1.69 -2.01
C GLY A 83 4.00 -1.24 -0.60
N ASP A 84 4.19 0.03 -0.24
CA ASP A 84 3.61 0.56 1.00
C ASP A 84 2.09 0.40 0.99
N VAL A 85 1.52 0.12 2.16
CA VAL A 85 0.08 -0.03 2.30
C VAL A 85 -0.46 1.13 3.11
N LEU A 86 -1.12 2.07 2.44
CA LEU A 86 -1.84 3.20 3.02
C LEU A 86 -3.26 2.80 3.44
N ILE A 87 -3.97 3.70 4.11
CA ILE A 87 -5.35 3.49 4.53
C ILE A 87 -6.35 4.31 3.72
N GLY A 88 -7.42 3.66 3.26
CA GLY A 88 -8.54 4.29 2.59
C GLY A 88 -9.56 4.88 3.58
N PRO A 89 -10.50 5.72 3.09
CA PRO A 89 -11.52 6.33 3.93
C PRO A 89 -12.53 5.33 4.53
N ASP A 90 -12.52 4.09 4.02
CA ASP A 90 -13.28 2.94 4.49
C ASP A 90 -12.49 2.09 5.52
N SER A 91 -11.35 2.58 6.01
CA SER A 91 -10.42 1.84 6.88
C SER A 91 -9.89 0.54 6.27
N THR A 92 -9.88 0.43 4.93
CA THR A 92 -9.29 -0.74 4.25
C THR A 92 -7.98 -0.37 3.56
N GLU A 93 -7.14 -1.37 3.33
CA GLU A 93 -5.83 -1.24 2.68
C GLU A 93 -5.88 -0.50 1.32
N ARG A 94 -4.83 0.28 1.04
CA ARG A 94 -4.54 0.94 -0.23
C ARG A 94 -3.07 0.71 -0.57
N VAL A 95 -2.80 -0.24 -1.47
CA VAL A 95 -1.42 -0.57 -1.85
C VAL A 95 -0.92 0.49 -2.81
N VAL A 96 0.24 1.07 -2.51
CA VAL A 96 0.96 2.00 -3.37
C VAL A 96 1.54 1.21 -4.54
N GLU A 97 1.01 1.47 -5.72
CA GLU A 97 1.45 0.86 -6.97
C GLU A 97 2.56 1.67 -7.64
N GLU A 98 2.62 2.98 -7.39
CA GLU A 98 3.57 3.91 -8.03
C GLU A 98 3.91 5.09 -7.12
N VAL A 99 5.12 5.66 -7.27
CA VAL A 99 5.59 6.87 -6.58
C VAL A 99 6.32 7.80 -7.56
N PHE A 100 6.21 9.10 -7.38
CA PHE A 100 6.77 10.14 -8.28
C PHE A 100 6.80 11.52 -7.60
N GLU A 101 7.61 12.46 -8.10
CA GLU A 101 7.80 13.78 -7.47
C GLU A 101 8.08 14.88 -8.50
N GLY A 102 7.97 16.16 -8.10
CA GLY A 102 8.27 17.31 -8.95
C GLY A 102 7.97 18.65 -8.32
N GLU A 103 7.83 19.74 -9.08
CA GLU A 103 7.39 21.03 -8.54
C GLU A 103 6.22 21.62 -9.32
N ASP A 104 5.42 22.45 -8.67
CA ASP A 104 4.30 23.17 -9.29
C ASP A 104 3.91 24.33 -8.36
N GLU A 105 2.96 25.16 -8.77
CA GLU A 105 2.31 26.08 -7.84
C GLU A 105 1.64 25.30 -6.71
N MET A 106 2.12 25.52 -5.49
CA MET A 106 1.65 24.86 -4.29
C MET A 106 0.57 25.70 -3.62
N TYR A 107 -0.38 25.01 -3.01
CA TYR A 107 -1.50 25.61 -2.30
C TYR A 107 -1.68 24.94 -0.96
N ARG A 108 -1.85 25.76 0.08
CA ARG A 108 -2.21 25.32 1.41
C ARG A 108 -3.72 25.24 1.57
N ILE A 109 -4.21 24.06 1.90
CA ILE A 109 -5.61 23.79 2.24
C ILE A 109 -5.74 23.84 3.76
N SER A 110 -6.11 25.00 4.32
CA SER A 110 -6.24 25.20 5.77
C SER A 110 -7.67 24.98 6.26
N TYR A 111 -7.84 24.24 7.35
CA TYR A 111 -9.14 24.01 8.00
C TYR A 111 -8.97 23.96 9.52
N PRO A 112 -10.06 24.05 10.31
CA PRO A 112 -9.97 23.90 11.75
C PRO A 112 -9.20 22.64 12.15
N GLY A 113 -8.09 22.83 12.86
CA GLY A 113 -7.24 21.77 13.40
C GLY A 113 -6.20 21.19 12.44
N GLY A 114 -5.92 21.80 11.30
CA GLY A 114 -4.82 21.37 10.45
C GLY A 114 -4.76 22.04 9.08
N TYR A 115 -3.78 21.61 8.29
CA TYR A 115 -3.67 21.94 6.89
C TYR A 115 -2.98 20.79 6.15
N HIS A 116 -3.09 20.80 4.82
CA HIS A 116 -2.18 20.04 3.95
C HIS A 116 -1.85 20.88 2.73
N ASP A 117 -0.65 20.67 2.20
CA ASP A 117 -0.14 21.42 1.07
C ASP A 117 -0.11 20.50 -0.16
N VAL A 118 -0.64 20.99 -1.28
CA VAL A 118 -0.85 20.20 -2.50
C VAL A 118 -0.57 21.05 -3.72
N ASN A 119 -0.24 20.40 -4.83
CA ASN A 119 -0.02 21.12 -6.07
C ASN A 119 -1.32 21.59 -6.73
N SER A 120 -1.20 22.45 -7.74
CA SER A 120 -2.33 23.06 -8.46
C SER A 120 -3.25 22.02 -9.13
N GLU A 121 -2.67 20.88 -9.50
CA GLU A 121 -3.32 19.77 -10.20
C GLU A 121 -3.96 18.73 -9.27
N HIS A 122 -3.74 18.84 -7.96
CA HIS A 122 -4.24 17.91 -6.96
C HIS A 122 -5.77 17.89 -6.92
N THR A 123 -6.37 16.71 -6.81
CA THR A 123 -7.83 16.54 -6.74
C THR A 123 -8.31 16.52 -5.29
N LEU A 124 -9.02 17.58 -4.91
CA LEU A 124 -9.69 17.70 -3.62
C LEU A 124 -10.92 16.79 -3.57
N VAL A 125 -11.05 16.02 -2.49
CA VAL A 125 -12.24 15.20 -2.19
C VAL A 125 -13.10 15.93 -1.15
N LEU A 126 -14.19 16.53 -1.60
CA LEU A 126 -15.03 17.43 -0.80
C LEU A 126 -16.41 16.83 -0.54
N VAL A 127 -17.05 17.26 0.55
CA VAL A 127 -18.44 16.91 0.86
C VAL A 127 -19.36 18.12 0.75
N VAL A 128 -20.51 17.92 0.13
CA VAL A 128 -21.56 18.94 0.01
C VAL A 128 -22.22 19.15 1.39
N ILE A 129 -22.16 20.38 1.90
CA ILE A 129 -22.74 20.75 3.19
C ILE A 129 -24.07 21.50 3.08
N GLU A 130 -24.39 22.02 1.90
CA GLU A 130 -25.62 22.73 1.57
C GLU A 130 -26.14 22.26 0.20
N LYS A 131 -27.46 22.03 0.05
CA LYS A 131 -28.06 21.50 -1.20
C LYS A 131 -27.90 22.49 -2.36
N TYR A 132 -27.51 22.01 -3.54
CA TYR A 132 -27.48 22.83 -4.76
C TYR A 132 -27.48 21.96 -6.03
N ALA A 133 -27.98 22.48 -7.16
CA ALA A 133 -27.86 21.90 -8.51
C ALA A 133 -27.83 20.36 -8.61
N GLY A 134 -28.86 19.68 -8.08
CA GLY A 134 -28.95 18.21 -8.12
C GLY A 134 -28.11 17.45 -7.08
N HIS A 135 -27.23 18.13 -6.36
CA HIS A 135 -26.45 17.58 -5.24
C HIS A 135 -27.18 17.74 -3.91
N ARG A 136 -27.19 16.66 -3.12
CA ARG A 136 -27.74 16.59 -1.77
C ARG A 136 -26.63 16.78 -0.74
N ARG A 137 -27.03 17.20 0.45
CA ARG A 137 -26.11 17.34 1.58
C ARG A 137 -25.53 15.98 1.97
N GLY A 138 -24.21 15.84 1.88
CA GLY A 138 -23.49 14.59 2.10
C GLY A 138 -22.92 13.94 0.85
N ASP A 139 -23.30 14.40 -0.33
CA ASP A 139 -22.70 13.93 -1.59
C ASP A 139 -21.20 14.30 -1.61
N ILE A 140 -20.39 13.41 -2.18
CA ILE A 140 -18.95 13.62 -2.38
C ILE A 140 -18.73 14.22 -3.76
N VAL A 141 -17.85 15.22 -3.84
CA VAL A 141 -17.47 15.95 -5.05
C VAL A 141 -15.95 15.99 -5.14
N GLU A 142 -15.41 15.64 -6.31
CA GLU A 142 -13.98 15.68 -6.60
C GLU A 142 -13.70 16.85 -7.56
N VAL A 143 -12.75 17.72 -7.19
CA VAL A 143 -12.42 18.94 -7.94
C VAL A 143 -10.94 19.28 -7.77
N LYS A 144 -10.26 19.71 -8.84
CA LYS A 144 -8.85 20.11 -8.71
C LYS A 144 -8.71 21.40 -7.89
N VAL A 145 -7.55 21.60 -7.27
CA VAL A 145 -7.25 22.83 -6.50
C VAL A 145 -7.45 24.07 -7.36
N LYS A 146 -6.80 24.15 -8.53
CA LYS A 146 -6.97 25.27 -9.46
C LYS A 146 -8.42 25.48 -9.90
N ASP A 147 -9.20 24.41 -9.95
CA ASP A 147 -10.58 24.43 -10.39
C ASP A 147 -11.54 24.92 -9.30
N PHE A 148 -11.26 24.58 -8.05
CA PHE A 148 -12.03 25.04 -6.89
C PHE A 148 -11.85 26.53 -6.66
N ILE A 149 -10.62 27.04 -6.85
CA ILE A 149 -10.30 28.46 -6.65
C ILE A 149 -11.08 29.34 -7.65
N SER A 150 -11.38 28.82 -8.85
CA SER A 150 -12.18 29.56 -9.85
C SER A 150 -13.68 29.56 -9.58
N TRP A 151 -14.16 28.81 -8.58
CA TRP A 151 -15.57 28.85 -8.16
C TRP A 151 -15.92 30.14 -7.45
N ASP A 152 -17.16 30.59 -7.57
CA ASP A 152 -17.66 31.71 -6.78
C ASP A 152 -17.70 31.38 -5.27
N GLU A 153 -17.65 32.40 -4.42
CA GLU A 153 -17.61 32.20 -2.97
C GLU A 153 -18.80 31.42 -2.43
N SER A 154 -19.99 31.58 -3.03
CA SER A 154 -21.18 30.82 -2.60
C SER A 154 -20.98 29.33 -2.88
N MET A 155 -20.49 28.96 -4.06
CA MET A 155 -20.18 27.58 -4.42
C MET A 155 -19.06 26.98 -3.55
N GLN A 156 -17.98 27.74 -3.29
CA GLN A 156 -16.91 27.29 -2.38
C GLN A 156 -17.45 27.03 -0.96
N ARG A 157 -18.29 27.93 -0.42
CA ARG A 157 -18.88 27.81 0.93
C ARG A 157 -19.82 26.61 1.11
N ARG A 158 -20.34 26.04 0.01
CA ARG A 158 -21.21 24.85 0.01
C ARG A 158 -20.45 23.52 0.12
N HIS A 159 -19.12 23.57 0.06
CA HIS A 159 -18.24 22.41 0.13
C HIS A 159 -17.36 22.47 1.37
N ALA A 160 -16.96 21.30 1.84
CA ALA A 160 -16.11 21.15 3.01
C ALA A 160 -15.16 19.99 2.79
N VAL A 161 -13.96 20.06 3.39
CA VAL A 161 -13.17 18.84 3.63
C VAL A 161 -13.86 18.05 4.74
N PHE A 162 -13.59 16.75 4.80
CA PHE A 162 -14.13 15.90 5.86
C PHE A 162 -13.09 14.92 6.36
N LYS A 163 -13.21 14.61 7.66
CA LYS A 163 -12.39 13.61 8.33
C LYS A 163 -13.21 12.36 8.57
N VAL A 164 -12.55 11.21 8.58
CA VAL A 164 -13.16 9.90 8.88
C VAL A 164 -12.41 9.23 10.03
N PRO A 165 -13.09 8.49 10.93
CA PRO A 165 -12.37 7.63 11.86
C PRO A 165 -11.59 6.58 11.06
N ILE A 166 -10.46 6.17 11.60
CA ILE A 166 -9.63 5.10 11.08
C ILE A 166 -9.82 3.91 12.00
N ASP A 167 -9.98 2.71 11.47
CA ASP A 167 -9.95 1.47 12.26
C ASP A 167 -8.77 0.59 11.83
N TYR A 168 -8.03 0.10 12.81
CA TYR A 168 -6.86 -0.77 12.60
C TYR A 168 -7.17 -2.19 13.08
N PRO A 169 -6.50 -3.21 12.53
CA PRO A 169 -6.54 -4.55 13.10
C PRO A 169 -6.18 -4.54 14.59
N GLU A 170 -6.88 -5.33 15.39
CA GLU A 170 -6.59 -5.46 16.81
C GLU A 170 -5.22 -6.12 17.03
N ILE A 171 -4.39 -5.52 17.88
CA ILE A 171 -3.08 -6.03 18.28
C ILE A 171 -3.10 -6.30 19.78
N PRO A 172 -2.74 -7.52 20.24
CA PRO A 172 -2.62 -7.80 21.67
C PRO A 172 -1.57 -6.92 22.35
N VAL A 173 -1.95 -6.29 23.45
CA VAL A 173 -1.08 -5.39 24.23
C VAL A 173 -0.81 -5.94 25.64
N ALA A 174 0.38 -5.62 26.18
CA ALA A 174 0.80 -6.16 27.48
C ALA A 174 0.28 -5.37 28.70
N ILE A 175 -0.28 -4.18 28.47
CA ILE A 175 -0.95 -3.36 29.50
C ILE A 175 -2.35 -3.06 28.94
N PRO A 176 -3.43 -3.27 29.71
CA PRO A 176 -4.76 -2.83 29.29
C PRO A 176 -4.74 -1.34 28.91
N PRO A 177 -5.29 -0.92 27.75
CA PRO A 177 -5.13 0.44 27.25
C PRO A 177 -5.58 1.53 28.23
N TYR A 178 -6.69 1.29 28.96
CA TYR A 178 -7.17 2.21 29.99
C TYR A 178 -6.16 2.40 31.14
N ILE A 179 -5.56 1.30 31.62
CA ILE A 179 -4.50 1.34 32.67
C ILE A 179 -3.26 2.07 32.17
N LEU A 180 -2.87 1.86 30.91
CA LEU A 180 -1.76 2.61 30.32
C LEU A 180 -2.09 4.11 30.26
N GLY A 181 -3.32 4.48 29.89
CA GLY A 181 -3.75 5.88 29.86
C GLY A 181 -3.67 6.56 31.23
N LEU A 182 -4.11 5.87 32.29
CA LEU A 182 -3.97 6.35 33.66
C LEU A 182 -2.49 6.52 34.06
N TRP A 183 -1.63 5.56 33.69
CA TRP A 183 -0.20 5.65 34.01
C TRP A 183 0.51 6.75 33.22
N LEU A 184 0.13 6.99 31.96
CA LEU A 184 0.71 8.07 31.18
C LEU A 184 0.37 9.44 31.78
N GLY A 185 -0.85 9.63 32.29
CA GLY A 185 -1.19 10.85 33.04
C GLY A 185 -0.56 10.87 34.44
N ASP A 186 -1.17 10.15 35.36
CA ASP A 186 -0.86 10.20 36.81
C ASP A 186 0.20 9.19 37.28
N GLY A 187 0.82 8.44 36.38
CA GLY A 187 1.88 7.49 36.72
C GLY A 187 3.17 8.16 37.16
N VAL A 188 3.89 7.51 38.08
CA VAL A 188 5.24 7.93 38.47
C VAL A 188 6.22 7.57 37.36
N HIS A 189 6.94 8.57 36.85
CA HIS A 189 7.72 8.45 35.61
C HIS A 189 8.77 7.32 35.58
N ASP A 190 9.32 6.88 36.73
CA ASP A 190 10.45 5.96 36.81
C ASP A 190 10.12 4.59 37.43
N ARG A 191 8.86 4.32 37.79
CA ARG A 191 8.48 3.11 38.55
C ARG A 191 7.01 2.71 38.33
N PRO A 192 6.62 1.47 38.65
CA PRO A 192 5.25 0.97 38.42
C PRO A 192 4.32 1.47 39.53
N ALA A 193 3.98 2.76 39.48
CA ALA A 193 3.09 3.40 40.44
C ALA A 193 2.20 4.46 39.77
N ILE A 194 1.00 4.66 40.30
CA ILE A 194 0.03 5.67 39.84
C ILE A 194 -0.43 6.48 41.04
N VAL A 195 -0.51 7.80 40.87
CA VAL A 195 -1.12 8.70 41.85
C VAL A 195 -2.62 8.71 41.61
N ALA A 196 -3.42 8.37 42.62
CA ALA A 196 -4.87 8.31 42.48
C ALA A 196 -5.56 8.82 43.74
N ALA A 197 -6.42 9.82 43.60
CA ALA A 197 -7.24 10.34 44.69
C ALA A 197 -8.67 9.77 44.68
N ASP A 198 -9.16 9.36 43.51
CA ASP A 198 -10.52 8.86 43.31
C ASP A 198 -10.66 7.38 43.63
N GLU A 199 -11.66 7.03 44.44
CA GLU A 199 -11.92 5.64 44.87
C GLU A 199 -12.22 4.71 43.68
N ASP A 200 -12.98 5.19 42.68
CA ASP A 200 -13.30 4.44 41.46
C ASP A 200 -12.03 4.01 40.70
N ILE A 201 -11.04 4.91 40.59
CA ILE A 201 -9.75 4.60 39.96
C ILE A 201 -8.99 3.58 40.81
N VAL A 202 -8.94 3.78 42.12
CA VAL A 202 -8.25 2.86 43.04
C VAL A 202 -8.80 1.44 42.95
N GLU A 203 -10.12 1.28 42.81
CA GLU A 203 -10.77 -0.01 42.60
C GLU A 203 -10.31 -0.67 41.29
N ILE A 204 -10.29 0.07 40.18
CA ILE A 204 -9.77 -0.42 38.89
C ILE A 204 -8.30 -0.85 39.00
N LEU A 205 -7.45 -0.07 39.69
CA LEU A 205 -6.05 -0.44 39.91
C LEU A 205 -5.93 -1.72 40.75
N ALA A 206 -6.80 -1.91 41.77
CA ALA A 206 -6.78 -3.09 42.63
C ALA A 206 -7.16 -4.35 41.87
N ILE A 207 -8.20 -4.26 41.02
CA ILE A 207 -8.61 -5.33 40.12
C ILE A 207 -7.49 -5.70 39.16
N PHE A 208 -6.88 -4.71 38.50
CA PHE A 208 -5.75 -4.93 37.60
C PHE A 208 -4.58 -5.62 38.30
N ALA A 209 -4.24 -5.18 39.52
CA ALA A 209 -3.18 -5.79 40.31
C ALA A 209 -3.46 -7.27 40.59
N ILE A 210 -4.66 -7.60 41.08
CA ILE A 210 -5.06 -8.98 41.42
C ILE A 210 -5.03 -9.88 40.19
N LYS A 211 -5.60 -9.43 39.06
CA LYS A 211 -5.60 -10.19 37.81
C LYS A 211 -4.21 -10.55 37.31
N ASN A 212 -3.21 -9.72 37.62
CA ASN A 212 -1.83 -9.88 37.16
C ASN A 212 -0.89 -10.42 38.26
N GLY A 213 -1.42 -10.94 39.37
CA GLY A 213 -0.60 -11.49 40.47
C GLY A 213 0.23 -10.45 41.21
N LEU A 214 -0.17 -9.18 41.14
CA LEU A 214 0.44 -8.05 41.84
C LEU A 214 -0.37 -7.73 43.10
N HIS A 215 0.22 -6.97 44.01
CA HIS A 215 -0.50 -6.32 45.11
C HIS A 215 -0.25 -4.82 45.09
N LEU A 216 -1.27 -4.05 45.48
CA LEU A 216 -1.15 -2.61 45.63
C LEU A 216 -0.60 -2.26 47.01
N ARG A 217 0.51 -1.53 47.04
CA ARG A 217 1.02 -0.88 48.25
C ARG A 217 0.73 0.62 48.17
N LYS A 218 0.01 1.15 49.16
CA LYS A 218 -0.33 2.57 49.25
C LYS A 218 0.74 3.34 50.04
N ASP A 219 1.12 4.50 49.54
CA ASP A 219 1.94 5.50 50.23
C ASP A 219 1.40 6.90 49.90
N GLY A 220 0.76 7.54 50.88
CA GLY A 220 -0.07 8.72 50.65
C GLY A 220 -1.20 8.44 49.65
N ILE A 221 -1.25 9.21 48.56
CA ILE A 221 -2.15 9.01 47.41
C ILE A 221 -1.49 8.25 46.25
N THR A 222 -0.30 7.68 46.48
CA THR A 222 0.45 6.92 45.46
C THR A 222 0.24 5.43 45.67
N TYR A 223 -0.09 4.72 44.59
CA TYR A 223 -0.36 3.29 44.59
C TYR A 223 0.72 2.57 43.79
N PHE A 224 1.54 1.79 44.49
CA PHE A 224 2.65 1.02 43.93
C PHE A 224 2.19 -0.41 43.60
N PHE A 225 2.42 -0.83 42.37
CA PHE A 225 2.23 -2.22 41.97
C PHE A 225 3.46 -3.02 42.38
N ALA A 226 3.31 -3.91 43.36
CA ALA A 226 4.39 -4.69 43.93
C ALA A 226 4.18 -6.19 43.79
N THR A 227 5.28 -6.94 43.86
CA THR A 227 5.32 -8.41 43.89
C THR A 227 6.07 -8.88 45.12
N GLU A 228 5.90 -10.15 45.48
CA GLU A 228 6.73 -10.77 46.51
C GLU A 228 8.21 -10.74 46.10
N ALA A 229 9.11 -10.69 47.09
CA ALA A 229 10.54 -10.68 46.85
C ALA A 229 10.96 -11.87 45.96
N GLY A 230 11.75 -11.60 44.93
CA GLY A 230 12.19 -12.61 43.95
C GLY A 230 11.19 -12.93 42.82
N LYS A 231 9.93 -12.47 42.89
CA LYS A 231 8.96 -12.62 41.78
C LYS A 231 9.00 -11.42 40.83
N PRO A 232 8.93 -11.66 39.51
CA PRO A 232 8.97 -10.59 38.52
C PRO A 232 7.69 -9.74 38.56
N ASN A 233 7.85 -8.41 38.55
CA ASN A 233 6.75 -7.48 38.41
C ASN A 233 6.34 -7.33 36.94
N LEU A 234 5.23 -7.95 36.56
CA LEU A 234 4.76 -7.98 35.16
C LEU A 234 4.43 -6.58 34.63
N PHE A 235 3.90 -5.69 35.46
CA PHE A 235 3.59 -4.32 35.05
C PHE A 235 4.89 -3.53 34.81
N LEU A 236 5.89 -3.65 35.69
CA LEU A 236 7.21 -3.06 35.45
C LEU A 236 7.86 -3.62 34.18
N LYS A 237 7.81 -4.93 33.97
CA LYS A 237 8.33 -5.57 32.74
C LYS A 237 7.62 -5.05 31.50
N ALA A 238 6.31 -4.82 31.55
CA ALA A 238 5.56 -4.25 30.44
C ALA A 238 5.93 -2.78 30.19
N LEU A 239 6.08 -1.97 31.25
CA LEU A 239 6.59 -0.59 31.14
C LEU A 239 8.00 -0.55 30.53
N GLN A 240 8.87 -1.50 30.90
CA GLN A 240 10.20 -1.64 30.32
C GLN A 240 10.16 -2.09 28.86
N LYS A 241 9.30 -3.07 28.51
CA LYS A 241 9.07 -3.54 27.14
C LYS A 241 8.73 -2.37 26.21
N TYR A 242 7.81 -1.51 26.65
CA TYR A 242 7.39 -0.33 25.89
C TYR A 242 8.28 0.90 26.10
N ARG A 243 9.44 0.76 26.77
CA ARG A 243 10.40 1.86 27.01
C ARG A 243 9.78 3.10 27.67
N LEU A 244 8.81 2.90 28.56
CA LEU A 244 8.03 3.95 29.21
C LEU A 244 8.72 4.55 30.44
N ILE A 245 9.61 3.79 31.09
CA ILE A 245 10.35 4.24 32.28
C ILE A 245 11.25 5.43 31.92
N LYS A 246 11.02 6.56 32.60
CA LYS A 246 11.63 7.87 32.37
C LYS A 246 11.39 8.45 30.96
N ASN A 247 10.48 7.86 30.19
CA ASN A 247 10.16 8.28 28.83
C ASN A 247 8.67 8.03 28.53
N LYS A 248 7.77 8.82 29.13
CA LYS A 248 6.33 8.71 28.88
C LYS A 248 6.00 9.11 27.43
N HIS A 249 5.49 8.16 26.64
CA HIS A 249 5.03 8.32 25.25
C HIS A 249 3.91 7.30 24.99
N ILE A 250 3.10 7.46 23.94
CA ILE A 250 2.13 6.43 23.56
C ILE A 250 2.85 5.40 22.66
N PRO A 251 2.90 4.10 23.04
CA PRO A 251 3.57 3.12 22.19
C PRO A 251 2.77 2.90 20.88
N PRO A 252 3.45 2.67 19.73
CA PRO A 252 2.79 2.50 18.43
C PRO A 252 1.70 1.42 18.43
N GLU A 253 1.88 0.32 19.17
CA GLU A 253 0.91 -0.77 19.25
C GLU A 253 -0.40 -0.37 19.92
N TYR A 254 -0.44 0.76 20.63
CA TYR A 254 -1.69 1.34 21.14
C TYR A 254 -2.21 2.43 20.23
N LEU A 255 -1.33 3.19 19.59
CA LEU A 255 -1.68 4.29 18.69
C LEU A 255 -2.29 3.79 17.37
N PHE A 256 -1.91 2.59 16.91
CA PHE A 256 -2.39 1.94 15.68
C PHE A 256 -3.07 0.60 16.01
N ASN A 257 -4.08 0.65 16.87
CA ASN A 257 -4.85 -0.52 17.31
C ASN A 257 -6.34 -0.35 16.98
N SER A 258 -7.15 -1.36 17.29
CA SER A 258 -8.61 -1.31 17.13
C SER A 258 -9.20 -0.04 17.75
N TYR A 259 -10.32 0.39 17.18
CA TYR A 259 -11.10 1.51 17.68
C TYR A 259 -11.33 1.43 19.20
N GLU A 260 -11.67 0.26 19.72
CA GLU A 260 -11.96 0.00 21.13
C GLU A 260 -10.72 0.24 22.01
N ASN A 261 -9.55 -0.28 21.61
CA ASN A 261 -8.30 -0.14 22.37
C ASN A 261 -7.83 1.32 22.43
N ARG A 262 -7.92 2.03 21.30
CA ARG A 262 -7.59 3.47 21.25
C ARG A 262 -8.55 4.32 22.07
N LEU A 263 -9.85 4.01 22.01
CA LEU A 263 -10.87 4.71 22.80
C LEU A 263 -10.68 4.48 24.31
N ALA A 264 -10.32 3.25 24.69
CA ALA A 264 -9.98 2.88 26.07
C ALA A 264 -8.75 3.64 26.59
N LEU A 265 -7.69 3.73 25.79
CA LEU A 265 -6.49 4.52 26.11
C LEU A 265 -6.83 6.00 26.31
N LEU A 266 -7.61 6.57 25.39
CA LEU A 266 -8.03 7.97 25.46
C LEU A 266 -8.86 8.25 26.72
N ALA A 267 -9.77 7.33 27.08
CA ALA A 267 -10.55 7.44 28.30
C ALA A 267 -9.67 7.45 29.56
N GLY A 268 -8.65 6.57 29.64
CA GLY A 268 -7.71 6.53 30.76
C GLY A 268 -6.88 7.81 30.89
N LEU A 269 -6.38 8.35 29.77
CA LEU A 269 -5.67 9.64 29.75
C LEU A 269 -6.56 10.79 30.24
N LEU A 270 -7.81 10.82 29.78
CA LEU A 270 -8.76 11.84 30.20
C LEU A 270 -9.16 11.68 31.67
N ASP A 271 -9.31 10.46 32.18
CA ASP A 271 -9.59 10.20 33.59
C ASP A 271 -8.44 10.56 34.53
N ALA A 272 -7.20 10.51 34.07
CA ALA A 272 -6.06 11.05 34.78
C ALA A 272 -6.00 12.60 34.65
N ASP A 273 -5.48 13.10 33.54
CA ASP A 273 -5.08 14.51 33.36
C ASP A 273 -6.14 15.37 32.63
N GLY A 274 -7.20 14.77 32.09
CA GLY A 274 -8.22 15.50 31.35
C GLY A 274 -9.19 16.32 32.20
N TYR A 275 -9.72 17.39 31.62
CA TYR A 275 -10.74 18.26 32.18
C TYR A 275 -11.93 18.37 31.22
N LEU A 276 -13.15 18.03 31.67
CA LEU A 276 -14.37 18.26 30.91
C LEU A 276 -14.89 19.68 31.18
N SER A 277 -14.84 20.55 30.17
CA SER A 277 -15.44 21.87 30.24
C SER A 277 -16.93 21.80 29.92
N ALA A 278 -17.76 21.78 30.97
CA ALA A 278 -19.22 21.70 30.83
C ALA A 278 -19.81 22.90 30.03
N ASN A 279 -19.22 24.09 30.16
CA ASN A 279 -19.73 25.27 29.45
C ASN A 279 -19.48 25.22 27.95
N LYS A 280 -18.41 24.56 27.52
CA LYS A 280 -18.00 24.50 26.10
C LYS A 280 -18.36 23.16 25.43
N GLY A 281 -18.62 22.11 26.21
CA GLY A 281 -18.84 20.77 25.68
C GLY A 281 -17.59 20.21 25.01
N GLU A 282 -16.44 20.33 25.69
CA GLU A 282 -15.13 19.88 25.19
C GLU A 282 -14.30 19.27 26.32
N PHE A 283 -13.44 18.31 25.98
CA PHE A 283 -12.34 17.91 26.85
C PHE A 283 -11.11 18.78 26.57
N GLU A 284 -10.40 19.14 27.64
CA GLU A 284 -9.09 19.77 27.60
C GLU A 284 -8.09 18.87 28.33
N ILE A 285 -6.91 18.65 27.74
CA ILE A 285 -5.77 17.98 28.41
C ILE A 285 -4.51 18.79 28.11
N THR A 286 -3.65 19.02 29.11
CA THR A 286 -2.44 19.83 28.96
C THR A 286 -1.20 18.99 29.22
N GLN A 287 -0.36 18.82 28.19
CA GLN A 287 0.89 18.07 28.29
C GLN A 287 2.11 18.99 28.32
N LYS A 288 3.18 18.53 28.98
CA LYS A 288 4.48 19.23 29.00
C LYS A 288 5.31 18.95 27.75
N ARG A 289 5.19 17.73 27.19
CA ARG A 289 5.91 17.32 25.98
C ARG A 289 4.99 17.50 24.77
N GLU A 290 5.57 17.96 23.67
CA GLU A 290 4.88 18.17 22.40
C GLU A 290 4.48 16.84 21.74
N ASP A 291 5.43 15.91 21.62
CA ASP A 291 5.23 14.59 21.04
C ASP A 291 4.05 13.81 21.65
N LEU A 292 3.95 13.79 22.98
CA LEU A 292 2.82 13.15 23.67
C LEU A 292 1.50 13.89 23.42
N ALA A 293 1.53 15.20 23.23
CA ALA A 293 0.33 15.97 22.89
C ALA A 293 -0.11 15.68 21.45
N GLU A 294 0.82 15.56 20.51
CA GLU A 294 0.57 15.15 19.12
C GLU A 294 -0.02 13.73 19.04
N ASP A 295 0.55 12.78 19.79
CA ASP A 295 0.02 11.41 19.89
C ASP A 295 -1.43 11.42 20.38
N ILE A 296 -1.76 12.25 21.39
CA ILE A 296 -3.13 12.39 21.90
C ILE A 296 -4.07 13.00 20.85
N VAL A 297 -3.59 13.98 20.07
CA VAL A 297 -4.36 14.56 18.96
C VAL A 297 -4.68 13.51 17.93
N PHE A 298 -3.69 12.74 17.46
CA PHE A 298 -3.92 11.67 16.48
C PHE A 298 -4.81 10.56 17.04
N LEU A 299 -4.59 10.14 18.30
CA LEU A 299 -5.43 9.16 18.99
C LEU A 299 -6.90 9.59 18.98
N ALA A 300 -7.19 10.84 19.32
CA ALA A 300 -8.54 11.38 19.31
C ALA A 300 -9.11 11.52 17.88
N GLN A 301 -8.32 12.03 16.92
CA GLN A 301 -8.78 12.21 15.54
C GLN A 301 -9.10 10.87 14.87
N SER A 302 -8.24 9.87 15.07
CA SER A 302 -8.39 8.53 14.50
C SER A 302 -9.58 7.76 15.11
N CYS A 303 -10.02 8.10 16.32
CA CYS A 303 -11.28 7.62 16.92
C CYS A 303 -12.54 8.40 16.45
N GLY A 304 -12.40 9.37 15.54
CA GLY A 304 -13.53 10.12 14.99
C GLY A 304 -13.98 11.32 15.85
N PHE A 305 -13.07 11.86 16.65
CA PHE A 305 -13.26 13.14 17.35
C PHE A 305 -12.57 14.28 16.59
N HIS A 306 -12.96 15.52 16.87
CA HIS A 306 -12.19 16.67 16.41
C HIS A 306 -11.24 17.10 17.53
N ALA A 307 -9.93 16.92 17.30
CA ALA A 307 -8.89 17.37 18.24
C ALA A 307 -7.99 18.44 17.62
N THR A 308 -7.58 19.40 18.45
CA THR A 308 -6.68 20.51 18.11
C THR A 308 -5.70 20.76 19.24
N MET A 309 -4.52 21.31 18.93
CA MET A 309 -3.47 21.59 19.91
C MET A 309 -2.97 23.02 19.78
N HIS A 310 -2.67 23.65 20.91
CA HIS A 310 -2.12 25.01 20.97
C HIS A 310 -1.05 25.13 22.04
N GLU A 311 -0.05 25.97 21.78
CA GLU A 311 0.90 26.40 22.80
C GLU A 311 0.20 27.14 23.94
N LYS A 312 0.54 26.78 25.18
CA LYS A 312 0.08 27.40 26.41
C LYS A 312 1.31 27.88 27.19
N PRO A 313 1.56 29.20 27.22
CA PRO A 313 2.57 29.78 28.10
C PRO A 313 2.18 29.56 29.56
N VAL A 314 3.08 28.98 30.36
CA VAL A 314 2.88 28.72 31.79
C VAL A 314 4.06 29.31 32.56
N MET A 315 3.77 30.00 33.66
CA MET A 315 4.79 30.41 34.63
C MET A 315 5.02 29.25 35.61
N TYR A 316 6.22 28.71 35.61
CA TYR A 316 6.62 27.65 36.53
C TYR A 316 7.87 28.08 37.30
N LYS A 317 7.74 28.22 38.63
CA LYS A 317 8.83 28.68 39.52
C LYS A 317 9.51 29.98 39.05
N GLY A 318 8.74 30.92 38.49
CA GLY A 318 9.25 32.20 38.00
C GLY A 318 9.79 32.19 36.57
N GLU A 319 9.90 31.03 35.93
CA GLU A 319 10.31 30.89 34.52
C GLU A 319 9.10 30.69 33.60
N ARG A 320 9.13 31.32 32.43
CA ARG A 320 8.14 31.09 31.37
C ARG A 320 8.48 29.80 30.63
N ARG A 321 7.54 28.86 30.58
CA ARG A 321 7.63 27.59 29.84
C ARG A 321 6.47 27.46 28.87
N ILE A 322 6.65 26.68 27.81
CA ILE A 322 5.59 26.37 26.83
C ILE A 322 5.10 24.94 27.09
N TYR A 323 3.81 24.82 27.41
CA TYR A 323 3.10 23.54 27.49
C TYR A 323 2.15 23.43 26.30
N TRP A 324 1.60 22.25 26.06
CA TRP A 324 0.74 21.97 24.92
C TRP A 324 -0.66 21.63 25.40
N ARG A 325 -1.63 22.43 24.99
CA ARG A 325 -3.04 22.26 25.36
C ARG A 325 -3.79 21.63 24.19
N VAL A 326 -4.34 20.45 24.43
CA VAL A 326 -5.16 19.71 23.47
C VAL A 326 -6.63 19.90 23.82
N HIS A 327 -7.42 20.31 22.84
CA HIS A 327 -8.89 20.37 22.93
C HIS A 327 -9.48 19.24 22.09
N ILE A 328 -10.39 18.46 22.68
CA ILE A 328 -11.14 17.39 22.01
C ILE A 328 -12.62 17.73 22.05
N THR A 329 -13.23 17.76 20.88
CA THR A 329 -14.60 18.24 20.63
C THR A 329 -15.31 17.30 19.64
N ARG A 330 -16.64 17.41 19.55
CA ARG A 330 -17.55 16.61 18.71
C ARG A 330 -17.51 15.12 19.02
N ASN A 331 -18.68 14.50 19.16
CA ASN A 331 -18.82 13.07 19.47
C ASN A 331 -18.20 12.63 20.81
N ILE A 332 -17.77 13.57 21.67
CA ILE A 332 -17.08 13.28 22.93
C ILE A 332 -17.91 12.47 23.91
N GLU A 333 -19.24 12.43 23.73
CA GLU A 333 -20.16 11.56 24.46
C GLU A 333 -19.89 10.06 24.25
N ARG A 334 -19.13 9.70 23.19
CA ARG A 334 -18.70 8.32 22.94
C ARG A 334 -17.51 7.90 23.79
N ILE A 335 -16.81 8.82 24.47
CA ILE A 335 -15.61 8.50 25.25
C ILE A 335 -16.03 7.95 26.62
N PRO A 336 -15.73 6.68 26.94
CA PRO A 336 -16.24 6.01 28.13
C PRO A 336 -15.37 6.31 29.37
N THR A 337 -15.34 7.57 29.80
CA THR A 337 -14.67 7.96 31.05
C THR A 337 -15.36 7.35 32.27
N LEU A 338 -14.55 6.88 33.22
CA LEU A 338 -15.01 6.28 34.47
C LEU A 338 -15.55 7.34 35.42
N LEU A 339 -14.78 8.42 35.62
CA LEU A 339 -15.05 9.40 36.66
C LEU A 339 -16.32 10.20 36.35
N ARG A 340 -17.26 10.24 37.30
CA ARG A 340 -18.54 10.95 37.15
C ARG A 340 -18.36 12.41 36.71
N ARG A 341 -17.34 13.11 37.21
CA ARG A 341 -17.05 14.51 36.84
C ARG A 341 -16.51 14.69 35.42
N LYS A 342 -16.07 13.61 34.77
CA LYS A 342 -15.52 13.58 33.41
C LYS A 342 -16.45 12.89 32.41
N ARG A 343 -17.53 12.23 32.88
CA ARG A 343 -18.60 11.71 32.02
C ARG A 343 -19.36 12.85 31.35
N VAL A 344 -19.52 12.76 30.03
CA VAL A 344 -20.27 13.75 29.23
C VAL A 344 -21.77 13.53 29.44
N PRO A 345 -22.50 14.49 30.05
CA PRO A 345 -23.94 14.35 30.23
C PRO A 345 -24.69 14.50 28.89
N PRO A 346 -25.86 13.85 28.74
CA PRO A 346 -26.70 14.00 27.56
C PRO A 346 -27.00 15.47 27.26
N GLY A 347 -26.88 15.86 25.99
CA GLY A 347 -27.17 17.23 25.53
C GLY A 347 -26.07 18.27 25.77
N LEU A 348 -24.95 17.89 26.41
CA LEU A 348 -23.79 18.79 26.56
C LEU A 348 -23.17 19.16 25.20
N VAL A 349 -23.08 18.17 24.30
CA VAL A 349 -22.47 18.32 22.98
C VAL A 349 -23.45 19.02 22.05
N LYS A 350 -23.36 20.34 21.98
CA LYS A 350 -24.18 21.19 21.08
C LYS A 350 -23.68 21.18 19.63
N GLN A 351 -22.46 20.69 19.42
CA GLN A 351 -21.80 20.67 18.12
C GLN A 351 -22.38 19.56 17.24
N ARG A 352 -22.42 19.77 15.93
CA ARG A 352 -22.90 18.74 15.00
C ARG A 352 -21.90 17.57 14.98
N PRO A 353 -22.39 16.30 14.97
CA PRO A 353 -21.53 15.12 15.05
C PRO A 353 -20.66 14.90 13.80
N ARG A 354 -20.98 15.57 12.69
CA ARG A 354 -20.31 15.39 11.41
C ARG A 354 -18.95 16.10 11.41
N LEU A 355 -17.88 15.36 11.14
CA LEU A 355 -16.51 15.87 10.96
C LEU A 355 -16.33 16.52 9.58
N ARG A 356 -17.11 17.56 9.30
CA ARG A 356 -17.04 18.36 8.07
C ARG A 356 -16.56 19.76 8.43
N PHE A 357 -15.60 20.26 7.66
CA PHE A 357 -14.89 21.49 7.97
C PHE A 357 -14.80 22.38 6.73
N ARG A 358 -15.26 23.62 6.90
CA ARG A 358 -14.95 24.66 5.91
C ARG A 358 -13.44 24.88 5.92
N PHE A 359 -12.90 25.19 4.76
CA PHE A 359 -11.46 25.35 4.56
C PHE A 359 -11.18 26.61 3.74
N LYS A 360 -9.92 27.02 3.73
CA LYS A 360 -9.38 28.11 2.93
C LYS A 360 -8.22 27.58 2.09
N ILE A 361 -8.07 28.11 0.89
CA ILE A 361 -6.92 27.83 0.04
C ILE A 361 -6.04 29.08 0.02
N THR A 362 -4.75 28.92 0.35
CA THR A 362 -3.75 29.98 0.27
C THR A 362 -2.65 29.56 -0.70
N PRO A 363 -2.35 30.34 -1.77
CA PRO A 363 -1.18 30.07 -2.61
C PRO A 363 0.10 30.13 -1.77
N LEU A 364 0.99 29.17 -1.97
CA LEU A 364 2.32 29.12 -1.35
C LEU A 364 3.44 29.49 -2.34
N GLY A 365 3.10 29.61 -3.63
CA GLY A 365 4.06 29.77 -4.71
C GLY A 365 4.57 28.43 -5.21
N ARG A 366 5.49 28.47 -6.18
CA ARG A 366 6.11 27.28 -6.75
C ARG A 366 6.92 26.50 -5.70
N GLY A 367 6.71 25.19 -5.61
CA GLY A 367 7.41 24.33 -4.65
C GLY A 367 7.30 22.84 -4.99
N ARG A 368 8.15 22.05 -4.33
CA ARG A 368 8.24 20.60 -4.52
C ARG A 368 6.96 19.89 -4.07
N TYR A 369 6.64 18.81 -4.77
CA TYR A 369 5.57 17.88 -4.54
C TYR A 369 6.08 16.42 -4.62
N CYS A 370 5.41 15.49 -3.95
CA CYS A 370 5.55 14.03 -3.98
C CYS A 370 4.16 13.39 -4.14
N GLY A 371 4.02 12.35 -4.93
CA GLY A 371 2.73 11.71 -5.18
C GLY A 371 2.89 10.25 -5.54
N PHE A 372 1.80 9.53 -5.36
CA PHE A 372 1.84 8.08 -5.35
C PHE A 372 0.47 7.51 -5.70
N ARG A 373 0.42 6.56 -6.63
CA ARG A 373 -0.84 5.95 -7.08
C ARG A 373 -1.14 4.77 -6.18
N VAL A 374 -2.34 4.74 -5.60
CA VAL A 374 -2.83 3.58 -4.84
C VAL A 374 -3.87 2.79 -5.62
N ASN A 375 -4.04 1.52 -5.29
CA ASN A 375 -5.10 0.68 -5.84
C ASN A 375 -6.52 1.11 -5.37
N LYS A 376 -7.57 0.39 -5.81
CA LYS A 376 -8.98 0.63 -5.49
C LYS A 376 -9.51 1.99 -5.98
N ASP A 377 -10.21 2.74 -5.14
CA ASP A 377 -10.94 3.96 -5.48
C ASP A 377 -10.08 5.23 -5.45
N HIS A 378 -8.75 5.04 -5.39
CA HIS A 378 -7.71 6.06 -5.39
C HIS A 378 -7.83 7.12 -4.29
N LYS A 379 -8.65 6.87 -3.26
CA LYS A 379 -8.80 7.71 -2.09
C LYS A 379 -7.99 7.18 -0.93
N ILE A 380 -7.36 8.11 -0.23
CA ILE A 380 -6.55 7.86 0.95
C ILE A 380 -6.97 8.78 2.08
N VAL A 381 -6.48 8.50 3.28
CA VAL A 381 -6.61 9.35 4.45
C VAL A 381 -5.22 9.93 4.79
N LEU A 382 -5.17 11.20 5.20
CA LEU A 382 -3.95 11.89 5.66
C LEU A 382 -3.72 11.69 7.17
N GLY A 383 -2.56 12.12 7.67
CA GLY A 383 -2.17 11.97 9.09
C GLY A 383 -3.18 12.57 10.08
N ASP A 384 -3.94 13.57 9.65
CA ASP A 384 -4.98 14.21 10.46
C ASP A 384 -6.40 13.68 10.17
N CYS A 385 -6.48 12.54 9.50
CA CYS A 385 -7.70 11.84 9.11
C CYS A 385 -8.55 12.48 7.99
N VAL A 386 -8.03 13.48 7.25
CA VAL A 386 -8.72 14.07 6.07
C VAL A 386 -8.64 13.16 4.85
N VAL A 387 -9.72 13.10 4.04
CA VAL A 387 -9.78 12.29 2.81
C VAL A 387 -9.21 13.05 1.58
N SER A 388 -8.40 12.37 0.75
CA SER A 388 -7.71 12.93 -0.45
C SER A 388 -7.55 11.93 -1.62
N SER A 389 -7.02 12.31 -2.81
CA SER A 389 -6.92 11.45 -4.05
C SER A 389 -5.74 11.77 -5.02
N ASN A 390 -5.51 10.96 -6.10
CA ASN A 390 -4.39 11.10 -7.11
C ASN A 390 -4.81 10.99 -8.66
N CYS A 391 -3.96 11.47 -9.60
CA CYS A 391 -4.02 11.94 -11.04
C CYS A 391 -4.75 11.15 -12.18
N GLY A 392 -5.20 11.88 -13.25
CA GLY A 392 -6.15 11.45 -14.33
C GLY A 392 -5.74 11.52 -15.82
N LYS A 393 -4.98 10.52 -16.32
CA LYS A 393 -4.76 10.22 -17.76
C LYS A 393 -6.03 9.70 -18.45
N SER A 394 -6.83 8.92 -17.73
CA SER A 394 -8.07 8.30 -18.22
C SER A 394 -9.12 9.32 -18.69
N ALA A 395 -9.01 10.58 -18.27
CA ALA A 395 -9.91 11.65 -18.71
C ALA A 395 -9.87 11.89 -20.23
N VAL A 396 -8.68 11.91 -20.85
CA VAL A 396 -8.57 12.21 -22.30
C VAL A 396 -9.12 11.06 -23.16
N ALA A 397 -8.89 9.81 -22.75
CA ALA A 397 -9.40 8.64 -23.44
C ALA A 397 -10.94 8.60 -23.38
N VAL A 398 -11.52 8.94 -22.23
CA VAL A 398 -12.97 9.08 -22.06
C VAL A 398 -13.56 10.19 -22.93
N TRP A 399 -12.90 11.35 -23.01
CA TRP A 399 -13.37 12.45 -23.86
C TRP A 399 -13.44 12.06 -25.33
N ILE A 400 -12.40 11.37 -25.83
CA ILE A 400 -12.34 10.88 -27.20
C ILE A 400 -13.45 9.84 -27.44
N ALA A 401 -13.70 8.94 -26.49
CA ALA A 401 -14.78 7.96 -26.58
C ALA A 401 -16.16 8.63 -26.72
N LEU A 402 -16.46 9.62 -25.86
CA LEU A 402 -17.72 10.36 -25.86
C LEU A 402 -17.88 11.23 -27.11
N TRP A 403 -16.81 11.89 -27.56
CA TRP A 403 -16.78 12.64 -28.81
C TRP A 403 -17.15 11.74 -29.99
N PHE A 404 -16.41 10.64 -30.16
CA PHE A 404 -16.58 9.75 -31.30
C PHE A 404 -17.98 9.14 -31.31
N MET A 405 -18.46 8.71 -30.14
CA MET A 405 -19.80 8.14 -29.96
C MET A 405 -20.91 9.16 -30.29
N SER A 406 -20.77 10.42 -29.88
CA SER A 406 -21.88 11.38 -29.96
C SER A 406 -21.98 12.09 -31.32
N THR A 407 -20.89 12.20 -32.07
CA THR A 407 -20.88 12.95 -33.34
C THR A 407 -21.08 12.08 -34.57
N ARG A 408 -21.15 10.75 -34.42
CA ARG A 408 -21.26 9.78 -35.53
C ARG A 408 -22.44 8.85 -35.29
N ALA A 409 -23.34 8.76 -36.27
CA ALA A 409 -24.48 7.86 -36.17
C ALA A 409 -24.00 6.40 -36.23
N TYR A 410 -24.56 5.54 -35.36
CA TYR A 410 -24.20 4.12 -35.28
C TYR A 410 -22.71 3.87 -35.01
N ALA A 411 -22.08 4.77 -34.23
CA ALA A 411 -20.70 4.61 -33.82
C ALA A 411 -20.53 3.44 -32.84
N LYS A 412 -19.46 2.69 -33.01
CA LYS A 412 -19.06 1.63 -32.07
C LYS A 412 -17.72 2.00 -31.46
N VAL A 413 -17.64 2.01 -30.13
CA VAL A 413 -16.40 2.27 -29.39
C VAL A 413 -16.10 1.06 -28.51
N ALA A 414 -15.00 0.37 -28.82
CA ALA A 414 -14.51 -0.72 -28.00
C ALA A 414 -13.36 -0.20 -27.11
N VAL A 415 -13.44 -0.45 -25.81
CA VAL A 415 -12.38 -0.06 -24.87
C VAL A 415 -11.83 -1.32 -24.21
N THR A 416 -10.52 -1.50 -24.27
CA THR A 416 -9.82 -2.63 -23.68
C THR A 416 -8.58 -2.16 -22.91
N GLY A 417 -7.96 -3.08 -22.17
CA GLY A 417 -6.87 -2.83 -21.22
C GLY A 417 -6.42 -4.14 -20.57
N PRO A 418 -5.44 -4.10 -19.65
CA PRO A 418 -4.77 -5.31 -19.15
C PRO A 418 -5.72 -6.30 -18.48
N THR A 419 -6.68 -5.78 -17.69
CA THR A 419 -7.69 -6.60 -17.01
C THR A 419 -9.05 -5.91 -17.02
N GLY A 420 -10.12 -6.72 -17.03
CA GLY A 420 -11.49 -6.22 -16.93
C GLY A 420 -11.72 -5.40 -15.67
N ARG A 421 -11.19 -5.84 -14.51
CA ARG A 421 -11.31 -5.12 -13.24
C ARG A 421 -10.78 -3.69 -13.35
N GLN A 422 -9.58 -3.53 -13.90
CA GLN A 422 -8.96 -2.21 -14.10
C GLN A 422 -9.79 -1.32 -15.04
N LEU A 423 -10.38 -1.88 -16.11
CA LEU A 423 -11.28 -1.15 -17.01
C LEU A 423 -12.57 -0.67 -16.32
N TYR A 424 -13.18 -1.52 -15.49
CA TYR A 424 -14.40 -1.17 -14.75
C TYR A 424 -14.11 -0.16 -13.64
N ASP A 425 -13.01 -0.32 -12.92
CA ASP A 425 -12.71 0.51 -11.75
C ASP A 425 -12.20 1.91 -12.17
N ILE A 426 -11.48 2.02 -13.28
CA ILE A 426 -10.82 3.27 -13.70
C ILE A 426 -11.57 3.93 -14.87
N PHE A 427 -11.58 3.31 -16.06
CA PHE A 427 -12.15 3.92 -17.26
C PHE A 427 -13.67 4.13 -17.12
N TRP A 428 -14.40 3.14 -16.58
CA TRP A 428 -15.86 3.25 -16.44
C TRP A 428 -16.28 4.33 -15.43
N ALA A 429 -15.54 4.45 -14.32
CA ALA A 429 -15.78 5.49 -13.33
C ALA A 429 -15.55 6.89 -13.92
N GLU A 430 -14.48 7.05 -14.69
CA GLU A 430 -14.13 8.29 -15.39
C GLU A 430 -15.16 8.62 -16.49
N LEU A 431 -15.61 7.62 -17.26
CA LEU A 431 -16.70 7.76 -18.24
C LEU A 431 -17.98 8.23 -17.56
N ALA A 432 -18.35 7.63 -16.43
CA ALA A 432 -19.53 8.02 -15.67
C ALA A 432 -19.42 9.48 -15.17
N LYS A 433 -18.23 9.88 -14.72
CA LYS A 433 -17.95 11.26 -14.28
C LYS A 433 -18.18 12.25 -15.42
N TRP A 434 -17.58 12.03 -16.59
CA TRP A 434 -17.69 12.96 -17.72
C TRP A 434 -19.06 12.91 -18.40
N PHE A 435 -19.72 11.76 -18.44
CA PHE A 435 -21.10 11.65 -18.92
C PHE A 435 -22.07 12.48 -18.07
N ARG A 436 -21.97 12.41 -16.73
CA ARG A 436 -22.74 13.27 -15.80
C ARG A 436 -22.44 14.75 -15.95
N ARG A 437 -21.32 15.12 -16.56
CA ARG A 437 -20.94 16.52 -16.84
C ARG A 437 -21.19 16.94 -18.29
N SER A 438 -21.65 16.03 -19.13
CA SER A 438 -21.90 16.27 -20.55
C SER A 438 -23.34 16.76 -20.82
N ARG A 439 -23.56 17.28 -22.02
CA ARG A 439 -24.89 17.57 -22.58
C ARG A 439 -25.57 16.33 -23.20
N LEU A 440 -25.03 15.12 -23.01
CA LEU A 440 -25.46 13.90 -23.72
C LEU A 440 -26.49 13.06 -22.94
N GLN A 441 -26.89 13.48 -21.73
CA GLN A 441 -27.63 12.65 -20.78
C GLN A 441 -29.00 12.19 -21.26
N ASP A 442 -29.65 13.01 -22.11
CA ASP A 442 -30.99 12.73 -22.61
C ASP A 442 -31.00 11.70 -23.75
N GLU A 443 -29.87 11.49 -24.41
CA GLU A 443 -29.79 10.68 -25.64
C GLU A 443 -29.15 9.30 -25.41
N PHE A 444 -28.29 9.19 -24.39
CA PHE A 444 -27.53 7.97 -24.13
C PHE A 444 -27.88 7.37 -22.76
N VAL A 445 -27.70 6.06 -22.66
CA VAL A 445 -27.95 5.28 -21.44
C VAL A 445 -26.67 4.57 -21.05
N MET A 446 -26.38 4.59 -19.75
CA MET A 446 -25.24 3.88 -19.15
C MET A 446 -25.76 2.73 -18.30
N GLN A 447 -25.37 1.50 -18.64
CA GLN A 447 -25.59 0.27 -17.87
C GLN A 447 -24.25 -0.38 -17.54
N LYS A 448 -24.20 -1.42 -16.70
CA LYS A 448 -22.94 -2.07 -16.32
C LYS A 448 -22.17 -2.57 -17.56
N GLY A 449 -21.05 -1.91 -17.89
CA GLY A 449 -20.16 -2.29 -19.01
C GLY A 449 -20.63 -1.92 -20.42
N LYS A 450 -21.78 -1.25 -20.56
CA LYS A 450 -22.34 -0.84 -21.86
C LYS A 450 -22.94 0.56 -21.76
N PHE A 451 -22.52 1.45 -22.65
CA PHE A 451 -23.05 2.80 -22.81
C PHE A 451 -23.58 2.93 -24.22
N PHE A 452 -24.83 3.34 -24.44
CA PHE A 452 -25.46 3.21 -25.75
C PHE A 452 -26.48 4.30 -26.04
N TYR A 453 -26.77 4.53 -27.32
CA TYR A 453 -27.82 5.46 -27.74
C TYR A 453 -29.20 4.84 -27.56
N LYS A 454 -30.15 5.59 -26.96
CA LYS A 454 -31.47 5.07 -26.55
C LYS A 454 -32.26 4.40 -27.67
N ALA A 455 -32.24 4.97 -28.87
CA ALA A 455 -33.01 4.46 -30.01
C ALA A 455 -32.25 3.41 -30.85
N ALA A 456 -30.99 3.11 -30.54
CA ALA A 456 -30.20 2.08 -31.23
C ALA A 456 -29.24 1.35 -30.28
N PRO A 457 -29.74 0.67 -29.24
CA PRO A 457 -28.93 0.13 -28.14
C PRO A 457 -27.95 -0.97 -28.58
N GLU A 458 -28.23 -1.68 -29.67
CA GLU A 458 -27.38 -2.78 -30.16
C GLU A 458 -26.32 -2.34 -31.17
N ASP A 459 -26.56 -1.24 -31.89
CA ASP A 459 -25.72 -0.82 -33.02
C ASP A 459 -24.90 0.43 -32.74
N TRP A 460 -25.23 1.18 -31.68
CA TRP A 460 -24.59 2.44 -31.33
C TRP A 460 -24.18 2.44 -29.86
N TRP A 461 -22.90 2.15 -29.57
CA TRP A 461 -22.42 1.86 -28.20
C TRP A 461 -20.94 2.15 -27.94
N ILE A 462 -20.62 2.31 -26.65
CA ILE A 462 -19.31 2.09 -26.03
C ILE A 462 -19.40 0.82 -25.18
N ARG A 463 -18.49 -0.14 -25.36
CA ARG A 463 -18.41 -1.39 -24.58
C ARG A 463 -17.01 -1.60 -24.04
N LEU A 464 -16.92 -2.07 -22.80
CA LEU A 464 -15.67 -2.56 -22.22
C LEU A 464 -15.46 -4.01 -22.66
N ILE A 465 -14.31 -4.30 -23.25
CA ILE A 465 -13.93 -5.63 -23.72
C ILE A 465 -12.65 -6.03 -22.99
N SER A 466 -12.75 -7.01 -22.10
CA SER A 466 -11.59 -7.53 -21.36
C SER A 466 -10.98 -8.71 -22.10
N PRO A 467 -9.64 -8.76 -22.27
CA PRO A 467 -8.99 -10.00 -22.65
C PRO A 467 -9.13 -11.04 -21.53
N ARG A 468 -9.19 -12.32 -21.89
CA ARG A 468 -9.12 -13.42 -20.94
C ARG A 468 -7.66 -13.72 -20.64
N VAL A 469 -7.17 -13.30 -19.48
CA VAL A 469 -5.75 -13.36 -19.09
C VAL A 469 -5.17 -14.79 -19.15
N LYS A 470 -5.99 -15.82 -18.90
CA LYS A 470 -5.58 -17.25 -18.93
C LYS A 470 -5.85 -17.97 -20.25
N ALA A 471 -6.34 -17.26 -21.26
CA ALA A 471 -6.71 -17.85 -22.54
C ALA A 471 -5.50 -18.10 -23.44
N THR A 472 -5.63 -19.00 -24.42
CA THR A 472 -4.58 -19.26 -25.41
C THR A 472 -4.33 -18.02 -26.28
N LYS A 473 -3.23 -18.01 -27.04
CA LYS A 473 -2.93 -16.87 -27.93
C LYS A 473 -4.02 -16.68 -28.98
N GLU A 474 -4.58 -17.78 -29.48
CA GLU A 474 -5.68 -17.80 -30.44
C GLU A 474 -6.94 -17.19 -29.83
N GLU A 475 -7.32 -17.62 -28.63
CA GLU A 475 -8.46 -17.07 -27.89
C GLU A 475 -8.26 -15.59 -27.50
N GLN A 476 -7.02 -15.18 -27.19
CA GLN A 476 -6.71 -13.77 -26.93
C GLN A 476 -6.86 -12.92 -28.19
N ALA A 477 -6.50 -13.44 -29.37
CA ALA A 477 -6.71 -12.78 -30.65
C ALA A 477 -8.21 -12.64 -31.01
N GLU A 478 -9.10 -13.45 -30.44
CA GLU A 478 -10.54 -13.27 -30.62
C GLU A 478 -11.11 -12.06 -29.87
N THR A 479 -10.38 -11.49 -28.89
CA THR A 479 -10.89 -10.42 -27.99
C THR A 479 -11.44 -9.22 -28.76
N LEU A 480 -10.74 -8.74 -29.78
CA LEU A 480 -11.16 -7.62 -30.62
C LEU A 480 -11.66 -8.06 -32.00
N ALA A 481 -11.76 -9.38 -32.24
CA ALA A 481 -12.22 -9.91 -33.52
C ALA A 481 -13.72 -9.63 -33.73
N GLY A 482 -14.12 -9.52 -35.00
CA GLY A 482 -15.51 -9.27 -35.38
C GLY A 482 -16.01 -7.83 -35.16
N LEU A 483 -15.19 -6.93 -34.62
CA LEU A 483 -15.53 -5.51 -34.52
C LEU A 483 -15.53 -4.86 -35.92
N HIS A 484 -16.71 -4.43 -36.36
CA HIS A 484 -16.92 -3.76 -37.63
C HIS A 484 -18.03 -2.72 -37.53
N GLY A 485 -17.88 -1.66 -38.32
CA GLY A 485 -18.83 -0.56 -38.43
C GLY A 485 -18.26 0.51 -39.35
N ASP A 486 -19.13 1.38 -39.85
CA ASP A 486 -18.72 2.54 -40.67
C ASP A 486 -17.94 3.57 -39.84
N HIS A 487 -18.22 3.62 -38.53
CA HIS A 487 -17.60 4.47 -37.53
C HIS A 487 -17.17 3.63 -36.32
N LEU A 488 -15.94 3.12 -36.33
CA LEU A 488 -15.38 2.31 -35.24
C LEU A 488 -14.22 3.03 -34.55
N LEU A 489 -14.23 3.11 -33.23
CA LEU A 489 -13.08 3.55 -32.43
C LEU A 489 -12.66 2.44 -31.46
N ILE A 490 -11.38 2.13 -31.43
CA ILE A 490 -10.80 1.20 -30.46
C ILE A 490 -9.88 1.99 -29.53
N ILE A 491 -10.09 1.88 -28.22
CA ILE A 491 -9.22 2.49 -27.20
C ILE A 491 -8.58 1.35 -26.41
N VAL A 492 -7.25 1.39 -26.30
CA VAL A 492 -6.49 0.51 -25.42
C VAL A 492 -5.86 1.37 -24.34
N ASP A 493 -6.42 1.33 -23.13
CA ASP A 493 -5.89 2.00 -21.95
C ASP A 493 -4.86 1.10 -21.26
N GLU A 494 -3.81 1.67 -20.69
CA GLU A 494 -2.61 0.96 -20.21
C GLU A 494 -2.06 -0.06 -21.24
N ALA A 495 -1.89 0.40 -22.49
CA ALA A 495 -1.58 -0.45 -23.64
C ALA A 495 -0.33 -1.34 -23.48
N SER A 496 0.67 -0.91 -22.70
CA SER A 496 1.85 -1.73 -22.41
C SER A 496 1.53 -3.01 -21.63
N GLY A 497 0.47 -3.00 -20.81
CA GLY A 497 0.04 -4.17 -20.03
C GLY A 497 -0.79 -5.19 -20.81
N VAL A 498 -1.21 -4.89 -22.04
CA VAL A 498 -2.03 -5.79 -22.88
C VAL A 498 -1.15 -6.78 -23.63
N HIS A 499 -1.63 -8.01 -23.81
CA HIS A 499 -0.91 -9.06 -24.53
C HIS A 499 -0.99 -8.87 -26.06
N ASP A 500 0.12 -9.10 -26.76
CA ASP A 500 0.25 -8.89 -28.22
C ASP A 500 -0.85 -9.54 -29.09
N PRO A 501 -1.33 -10.77 -28.82
CA PRO A 501 -2.37 -11.38 -29.64
C PRO A 501 -3.66 -10.54 -29.69
N VAL A 502 -3.97 -9.78 -28.65
CA VAL A 502 -5.17 -8.91 -28.59
C VAL A 502 -5.15 -7.84 -29.68
N PHE A 503 -3.97 -7.44 -30.13
CA PHE A 503 -3.81 -6.39 -31.15
C PHE A 503 -3.90 -6.91 -32.60
N VAL A 504 -3.82 -8.24 -32.82
CA VAL A 504 -3.84 -8.85 -34.16
C VAL A 504 -5.08 -8.44 -34.97
N PRO A 505 -6.31 -8.39 -34.40
CA PRO A 505 -7.50 -7.98 -35.16
C PRO A 505 -7.53 -6.50 -35.58
N LEU A 506 -6.68 -5.64 -35.02
CA LEU A 506 -6.72 -4.20 -35.30
C LEU A 506 -6.53 -3.89 -36.79
N GLU A 507 -5.70 -4.67 -37.50
CA GLU A 507 -5.48 -4.45 -38.93
C GLU A 507 -6.74 -4.72 -39.77
N GLY A 508 -7.55 -5.71 -39.38
CA GLY A 508 -8.85 -5.99 -40.02
C GLY A 508 -9.94 -4.99 -39.63
N ALA A 509 -9.87 -4.42 -38.43
CA ALA A 509 -10.85 -3.47 -37.92
C ALA A 509 -10.75 -2.07 -38.55
N LEU A 510 -9.58 -1.65 -39.06
CA LEU A 510 -9.31 -0.28 -39.52
C LEU A 510 -9.59 -0.03 -41.03
N THR A 511 -10.42 -0.85 -41.65
CA THR A 511 -10.70 -0.84 -43.10
C THR A 511 -11.50 0.39 -43.58
N ARG A 512 -12.46 0.90 -42.78
CA ARG A 512 -13.30 2.05 -43.19
C ARG A 512 -12.59 3.40 -42.99
N PRO A 513 -12.95 4.46 -43.74
CA PRO A 513 -12.30 5.78 -43.67
C PRO A 513 -12.27 6.43 -42.29
N ASP A 514 -13.29 6.21 -41.45
CA ASP A 514 -13.42 6.84 -40.12
C ASP A 514 -13.13 5.86 -38.97
N ASN A 515 -12.60 4.68 -39.26
CA ASN A 515 -12.18 3.73 -38.24
C ASN A 515 -10.85 4.18 -37.62
N LYS A 516 -10.82 4.27 -36.29
CA LYS A 516 -9.72 4.84 -35.51
C LYS A 516 -9.29 3.91 -34.36
N VAL A 517 -8.04 4.05 -33.94
CA VAL A 517 -7.49 3.40 -32.76
C VAL A 517 -6.62 4.38 -31.96
N LEU A 518 -6.79 4.34 -30.63
CA LEU A 518 -5.99 5.05 -29.64
C LEU A 518 -5.34 4.03 -28.71
N LEU A 519 -4.01 3.99 -28.68
CA LEU A 519 -3.25 3.29 -27.64
C LEU A 519 -2.71 4.34 -26.67
N ILE A 520 -2.90 4.15 -25.36
CA ILE A 520 -2.39 5.06 -24.34
C ILE A 520 -1.91 4.28 -23.12
N GLY A 521 -0.79 4.69 -22.53
CA GLY A 521 -0.28 4.08 -21.30
C GLY A 521 1.20 4.39 -21.07
N ASN A 522 1.73 3.99 -19.92
CA ASN A 522 3.17 4.09 -19.67
C ASN A 522 3.91 2.96 -20.44
N MET A 523 5.00 3.27 -21.14
CA MET A 523 5.73 2.31 -22.01
C MET A 523 6.63 1.38 -21.18
N THR A 524 6.04 0.47 -20.41
CA THR A 524 6.74 -0.40 -19.44
C THR A 524 7.43 -1.63 -20.04
N LYS A 525 7.32 -1.88 -21.34
CA LYS A 525 7.92 -3.03 -22.04
C LYS A 525 8.80 -2.55 -23.20
N SER A 526 9.90 -3.25 -23.42
CA SER A 526 10.85 -3.00 -24.52
C SER A 526 10.55 -3.80 -25.78
N SER A 527 9.43 -4.51 -25.79
CA SER A 527 8.96 -5.32 -26.91
C SER A 527 7.44 -5.42 -26.90
N GLY A 528 6.88 -5.88 -28.01
CA GLY A 528 5.44 -6.08 -28.20
C GLY A 528 4.75 -4.98 -28.99
N TYR A 529 3.45 -5.14 -29.24
CA TYR A 529 2.73 -4.34 -30.24
C TYR A 529 2.71 -2.84 -29.91
N PHE A 530 2.47 -2.48 -28.65
CA PHE A 530 2.48 -1.08 -28.22
C PHE A 530 3.87 -0.44 -28.42
N TYR A 531 4.94 -1.15 -28.08
CA TYR A 531 6.31 -0.75 -28.37
C TYR A 531 6.55 -0.56 -29.89
N ASP A 532 6.11 -1.52 -30.70
CA ASP A 532 6.28 -1.49 -32.15
C ASP A 532 5.62 -0.27 -32.81
N THR A 533 4.51 0.22 -32.26
CA THR A 533 3.86 1.46 -32.74
C THR A 533 4.74 2.71 -32.60
N HIS A 534 5.74 2.69 -31.72
CA HIS A 534 6.66 3.80 -31.48
C HIS A 534 8.07 3.58 -32.07
N PHE A 535 8.50 2.33 -32.26
CA PHE A 535 9.90 2.01 -32.54
C PHE A 535 10.14 1.11 -33.75
N HIS A 536 9.22 0.22 -34.11
CA HIS A 536 9.44 -0.72 -35.21
C HIS A 536 9.44 0.01 -36.57
N ALA A 537 10.49 -0.20 -37.37
CA ALA A 537 10.81 0.58 -38.57
C ALA A 537 9.65 0.69 -39.59
N ALA A 538 8.86 -0.38 -39.72
CA ALA A 538 7.72 -0.43 -40.62
C ALA A 538 6.38 -0.04 -39.95
N ILE A 539 6.19 -0.38 -38.67
CA ILE A 539 4.89 -0.23 -38.00
C ILE A 539 4.71 1.23 -37.57
N LYS A 540 5.73 1.83 -36.94
CA LYS A 540 5.72 3.24 -36.50
C LYS A 540 5.25 4.22 -37.57
N ARG A 541 5.63 4.00 -38.84
CA ARG A 541 5.25 4.87 -39.99
C ARG A 541 3.75 4.94 -40.23
N LYS A 542 2.99 3.94 -39.76
CA LYS A 542 1.52 3.89 -39.86
C LYS A 542 0.81 4.61 -38.71
N TRP A 543 1.54 5.02 -37.67
CA TRP A 543 1.00 5.58 -36.43
C TRP A 543 1.47 7.02 -36.20
N VAL A 544 0.56 7.86 -35.73
CA VAL A 544 0.96 9.09 -35.03
C VAL A 544 1.31 8.69 -33.60
N HIS A 545 2.60 8.75 -33.31
CA HIS A 545 3.18 8.34 -32.04
C HIS A 545 3.50 9.60 -31.22
N LEU A 546 2.62 9.93 -30.29
CA LEU A 546 2.80 11.04 -29.37
C LEU A 546 3.67 10.59 -28.19
N HIS A 547 4.55 11.50 -27.78
CA HIS A 547 5.52 11.26 -26.74
C HIS A 547 5.40 12.34 -25.68
N TRP A 548 4.72 12.01 -24.58
CA TRP A 548 4.63 12.91 -23.44
C TRP A 548 5.81 12.63 -22.51
N ASN A 549 6.96 13.13 -22.94
CA ASN A 549 8.13 13.20 -22.09
C ASN A 549 7.85 14.19 -20.96
N SER A 550 8.05 13.72 -19.73
CA SER A 550 7.93 14.54 -18.53
C SER A 550 8.90 15.73 -18.59
N GLU A 551 10.11 15.60 -19.15
CA GLU A 551 11.08 16.70 -19.35
C GLU A 551 10.56 17.88 -20.17
N LYS A 552 9.58 17.62 -21.03
CA LYS A 552 8.97 18.61 -21.94
C LYS A 552 7.57 19.02 -21.47
N SER A 553 7.09 18.42 -20.39
CA SER A 553 5.78 18.70 -19.85
C SER A 553 5.84 20.01 -19.04
N PRO A 554 4.93 20.97 -19.25
CA PRO A 554 4.79 22.10 -18.32
C PRO A 554 4.23 21.66 -16.96
N LEU A 555 3.86 20.37 -16.82
CA LEU A 555 3.35 19.74 -15.59
C LEU A 555 4.45 18.99 -14.82
N VAL A 556 5.70 18.97 -15.30
CA VAL A 556 6.83 18.29 -14.64
C VAL A 556 8.07 19.19 -14.71
N THR A 557 8.85 19.29 -13.64
CA THR A 557 9.93 20.28 -13.54
C THR A 557 11.30 19.72 -13.88
N LYS A 558 12.26 20.62 -14.12
CA LYS A 558 13.65 20.24 -14.46
C LYS A 558 14.33 19.50 -13.32
N GLU A 559 13.91 19.77 -12.09
CA GLU A 559 14.40 19.17 -10.86
C GLU A 559 13.88 17.72 -10.69
N THR A 560 12.64 17.41 -11.11
CA THR A 560 12.14 16.01 -11.22
C THR A 560 13.04 15.18 -12.12
N VAL A 561 13.41 15.78 -13.23
CA VAL A 561 14.23 15.18 -14.27
C VAL A 561 15.65 14.97 -13.72
N GLU A 562 16.22 15.94 -13.02
CA GLU A 562 17.52 15.81 -12.37
C GLU A 562 17.53 14.77 -11.24
N TYR A 563 16.52 14.70 -10.37
CA TYR A 563 16.47 13.69 -9.29
C TYR A 563 16.43 12.26 -9.81
N PHE A 564 15.58 11.96 -10.80
CA PHE A 564 15.56 10.62 -11.39
C PHE A 564 16.87 10.34 -12.14
N ARG A 565 17.51 11.37 -12.72
CA ARG A 565 18.80 11.26 -13.42
C ARG A 565 19.90 10.89 -12.43
N ASP A 566 19.89 11.51 -11.25
CA ASP A 566 20.89 11.29 -10.21
C ASP A 566 20.66 9.97 -9.45
N LYS A 567 19.40 9.62 -9.15
CA LYS A 567 19.05 8.44 -8.34
C LYS A 567 19.17 7.14 -9.12
N TYR A 568 18.74 7.12 -10.37
CA TYR A 568 18.70 5.90 -11.18
C TYR A 568 19.74 5.92 -12.31
N GLY A 569 20.33 7.06 -12.63
CA GLY A 569 21.13 7.24 -13.84
C GLY A 569 20.24 7.55 -15.05
N GLU A 570 20.67 8.49 -15.90
CA GLU A 570 19.94 8.85 -17.13
C GLU A 570 19.74 7.64 -18.07
N ASP A 571 20.67 6.69 -17.97
CA ASP A 571 20.72 5.44 -18.73
C ASP A 571 20.05 4.27 -17.99
N SER A 572 19.07 4.52 -17.10
CA SER A 572 18.30 3.45 -16.46
C SER A 572 16.93 3.22 -17.09
N SER A 573 16.47 1.97 -17.04
CA SER A 573 15.12 1.58 -17.45
C SER A 573 14.04 2.36 -16.70
N VAL A 574 14.28 2.69 -15.43
CA VAL A 574 13.35 3.47 -14.60
C VAL A 574 13.27 4.91 -15.10
N TYR A 575 14.42 5.55 -15.37
CA TYR A 575 14.47 6.91 -15.93
C TYR A 575 13.81 6.97 -17.31
N ALA A 576 14.14 6.01 -18.17
CA ALA A 576 13.56 5.86 -19.50
C ALA A 576 12.03 5.79 -19.41
N VAL A 577 11.47 4.85 -18.64
CA VAL A 577 10.02 4.62 -18.57
C VAL A 577 9.27 5.76 -17.88
N ARG A 578 9.81 6.30 -16.79
CA ARG A 578 9.07 7.20 -15.89
C ARG A 578 9.24 8.68 -16.21
N ILE A 579 10.43 9.09 -16.66
CA ILE A 579 10.73 10.48 -17.02
C ILE A 579 10.60 10.68 -18.51
N LYS A 580 11.42 9.95 -19.26
CA LYS A 580 11.40 10.09 -20.71
C LYS A 580 10.09 9.55 -21.26
N GLY A 581 9.45 8.54 -20.67
CA GLY A 581 8.35 7.81 -21.32
C GLY A 581 8.84 6.87 -22.43
N ASP A 582 10.13 6.54 -22.38
CA ASP A 582 10.86 5.57 -23.20
C ASP A 582 10.75 4.14 -22.66
N PRO A 583 10.89 3.13 -23.50
CA PRO A 583 10.87 1.73 -23.06
C PRO A 583 12.01 1.40 -22.08
N PRO A 584 11.88 0.36 -21.24
CA PRO A 584 12.97 -0.12 -20.40
C PRO A 584 14.14 -0.66 -21.25
N LEU A 585 15.32 -0.73 -20.66
CA LEU A 585 16.57 -1.09 -21.34
C LEU A 585 16.82 -2.62 -21.38
N THR A 586 16.21 -3.41 -20.47
CA THR A 586 16.27 -4.90 -20.42
C THR A 586 14.99 -5.52 -19.83
N ASP A 587 14.64 -6.77 -20.19
CA ASP A 587 13.35 -7.45 -19.91
C ASP A 587 13.41 -8.36 -18.64
N GLU A 588 12.61 -8.09 -17.60
CA GLU A 588 12.73 -8.70 -16.25
C GLU A 588 11.67 -9.77 -15.92
N ARG A 589 12.09 -11.04 -15.74
CA ARG A 589 11.33 -12.06 -14.96
C ARG A 589 12.21 -12.91 -14.04
N ALA A 590 13.45 -12.51 -13.80
CA ALA A 590 14.33 -13.22 -12.87
C ALA A 590 13.78 -13.12 -11.43
N LEU A 591 13.74 -14.23 -10.70
CA LEU A 591 13.28 -14.24 -9.30
C LEU A 591 14.22 -13.42 -8.40
N ILE A 592 15.53 -13.63 -8.57
CA ILE A 592 16.60 -12.90 -7.89
C ILE A 592 17.49 -12.29 -9.00
N PRO A 593 17.48 -10.97 -9.23
CA PRO A 593 18.45 -10.33 -10.09
C PRO A 593 19.89 -10.69 -9.69
N LEU A 594 20.77 -10.91 -10.67
CA LEU A 594 22.15 -11.36 -10.45
C LEU A 594 22.93 -10.40 -9.53
N GLU A 595 22.70 -9.10 -9.67
CA GLU A 595 23.36 -8.09 -8.83
C GLU A 595 22.99 -8.23 -7.35
N TRP A 596 21.78 -8.72 -7.03
CA TRP A 596 21.34 -8.89 -5.65
C TRP A 596 22.02 -10.08 -4.96
N SER A 597 22.30 -11.16 -5.69
CA SER A 597 23.06 -12.28 -5.13
C SER A 597 24.55 -11.93 -5.05
N ARG A 598 25.11 -11.28 -6.07
CA ARG A 598 26.54 -10.90 -6.09
C ARG A 598 26.95 -9.94 -4.97
N GLN A 599 26.10 -8.98 -4.60
CA GLN A 599 26.38 -8.08 -3.47
C GLN A 599 26.50 -8.79 -2.11
N CYS A 600 26.17 -10.09 -2.02
CA CYS A 600 26.34 -10.88 -0.79
C CYS A 600 27.72 -11.53 -0.68
N ILE A 601 28.53 -11.50 -1.74
CA ILE A 601 29.87 -12.09 -1.75
C ILE A 601 30.83 -11.23 -0.93
N GLY A 602 31.49 -11.85 0.06
CA GLY A 602 32.53 -11.19 0.86
C GLY A 602 32.01 -10.26 1.95
N ASN A 603 30.71 -10.22 2.22
CA ASN A 603 30.17 -9.39 3.31
C ASN A 603 30.71 -9.85 4.67
N GLU A 604 31.12 -8.91 5.51
CA GLU A 604 31.54 -9.20 6.88
C GLU A 604 30.33 -9.18 7.82
N ILE A 605 30.04 -10.31 8.47
CA ILE A 605 28.96 -10.44 9.45
C ILE A 605 29.52 -11.04 10.74
N GLU A 606 29.25 -10.36 11.86
CA GLU A 606 29.47 -10.91 13.19
C GLU A 606 28.38 -11.93 13.51
N VAL A 607 28.81 -13.15 13.85
CA VAL A 607 27.92 -14.25 14.25
C VAL A 607 28.12 -14.46 15.74
N ALA A 608 27.03 -14.54 16.50
CA ALA A 608 27.11 -14.81 17.93
C ALA A 608 27.75 -16.19 18.18
N ASP A 609 28.54 -16.31 19.25
CA ASP A 609 29.29 -17.54 19.56
C ASP A 609 28.37 -18.75 19.85
N ASP A 610 27.14 -18.48 20.30
CA ASP A 610 26.11 -19.49 20.59
C ASP A 610 25.21 -19.81 19.40
N GLU A 611 25.41 -19.18 18.23
CA GLU A 611 24.64 -19.46 17.02
C GLU A 611 24.98 -20.86 16.48
N PRO A 612 24.01 -21.77 16.39
CA PRO A 612 24.24 -23.15 15.94
C PRO A 612 24.68 -23.23 14.47
N LEU A 613 25.58 -24.17 14.18
CA LEU A 613 25.97 -24.51 12.80
C LEU A 613 25.04 -25.58 12.26
N TYR A 614 24.44 -25.35 11.10
CA TYR A 614 23.65 -26.36 10.40
C TYR A 614 24.25 -26.70 9.04
N LEU A 615 24.07 -27.95 8.63
CA LEU A 615 24.38 -28.42 7.28
C LEU A 615 23.07 -28.57 6.49
N SER A 616 22.95 -27.90 5.36
CA SER A 616 21.83 -28.08 4.42
C SER A 616 22.30 -28.84 3.20
N VAL A 617 21.54 -29.85 2.78
CA VAL A 617 21.95 -30.79 1.74
C VAL A 617 20.93 -30.86 0.60
N ASP A 618 21.35 -30.52 -0.62
CA ASP A 618 20.61 -30.89 -1.85
C ASP A 618 21.22 -32.18 -2.41
N ILE A 619 20.39 -33.22 -2.56
CA ILE A 619 20.84 -34.57 -2.91
C ILE A 619 20.55 -34.86 -4.39
N ALA A 620 21.61 -35.11 -5.14
CA ALA A 620 21.57 -35.66 -6.49
C ALA A 620 22.18 -37.08 -6.52
N ARG A 621 21.75 -37.94 -7.45
CA ARG A 621 22.23 -39.33 -7.52
C ARG A 621 23.18 -39.59 -8.68
N TYR A 622 22.65 -39.51 -9.91
CA TYR A 622 23.37 -39.80 -11.15
C TYR A 622 22.92 -38.81 -12.24
N GLY A 623 23.81 -38.51 -13.19
CA GLY A 623 23.55 -37.58 -14.29
C GLY A 623 24.33 -36.28 -14.13
N ASP A 624 23.86 -35.21 -14.78
CA ASP A 624 24.57 -33.93 -14.80
C ASP A 624 24.40 -33.10 -13.51
N ASP A 625 23.52 -33.52 -12.59
CA ASP A 625 23.30 -32.85 -11.31
C ASP A 625 24.34 -33.26 -10.25
N VAL A 626 24.63 -32.35 -9.33
CA VAL A 626 25.59 -32.54 -8.22
C VAL A 626 24.89 -32.47 -6.87
N SER A 627 25.40 -33.20 -5.88
CA SER A 627 24.99 -33.04 -4.49
C SER A 627 25.79 -31.94 -3.82
N VAL A 628 25.17 -31.15 -2.95
CA VAL A 628 25.82 -30.02 -2.25
C VAL A 628 25.58 -30.15 -0.75
N VAL A 629 26.62 -30.05 0.07
CA VAL A 629 26.54 -29.99 1.53
C VAL A 629 27.01 -28.61 2.00
N MET A 630 26.06 -27.75 2.37
CA MET A 630 26.30 -26.34 2.68
C MET A 630 26.25 -26.04 4.19
N PRO A 631 27.35 -25.58 4.81
CA PRO A 631 27.37 -25.17 6.21
C PRO A 631 26.96 -23.71 6.40
N ARG A 632 26.09 -23.43 7.38
CA ARG A 632 25.60 -22.07 7.68
C ARG A 632 25.41 -21.81 9.18
N ARG A 633 25.80 -20.62 9.65
CA ARG A 633 25.41 -20.05 10.97
C ARG A 633 24.68 -18.72 10.73
N GLY A 634 23.44 -18.59 11.18
CA GLY A 634 22.62 -17.40 10.90
C GLY A 634 22.62 -17.02 9.41
N LEU A 635 23.15 -15.84 9.09
CA LEU A 635 23.25 -15.32 7.71
C LEU A 635 24.64 -15.55 7.05
N LYS A 636 25.57 -16.19 7.75
CA LYS A 636 26.92 -16.48 7.25
C LYS A 636 26.99 -17.88 6.66
N VAL A 637 27.27 -17.95 5.37
CA VAL A 637 27.50 -19.20 4.62
C VAL A 637 29.00 -19.47 4.62
N TYR A 638 29.39 -20.69 4.97
CA TYR A 638 30.78 -21.16 4.90
C TYR A 638 31.02 -21.93 3.62
N GLU A 639 32.29 -22.15 3.27
CA GLU A 639 32.66 -23.01 2.14
C GLU A 639 32.01 -24.39 2.25
N TRP A 640 31.44 -24.85 1.14
CA TRP A 640 30.62 -26.05 1.00
C TRP A 640 31.28 -27.08 0.08
N ASP A 641 30.85 -28.34 0.24
CA ASP A 641 31.36 -29.46 -0.53
C ASP A 641 30.37 -29.87 -1.62
N VAL A 642 30.90 -30.16 -2.81
CA VAL A 642 30.14 -30.58 -4.00
C VAL A 642 30.55 -32.00 -4.39
N PHE A 643 29.59 -32.92 -4.47
CA PHE A 643 29.82 -34.31 -4.79
C PHE A 643 29.11 -34.68 -6.11
N LYS A 644 29.85 -35.25 -7.05
CA LYS A 644 29.33 -35.71 -8.35
C LYS A 644 29.36 -37.24 -8.43
N ASP A 645 28.34 -37.83 -9.07
CA ASP A 645 28.23 -39.27 -9.37
C ASP A 645 28.36 -40.19 -8.13
N MET A 646 27.93 -39.70 -6.96
CA MET A 646 28.06 -40.41 -5.69
C MET A 646 26.77 -41.16 -5.32
N ASN A 647 26.91 -42.41 -4.88
CA ASN A 647 25.77 -43.16 -4.37
C ASN A 647 25.32 -42.64 -2.98
N THR A 648 24.06 -42.87 -2.64
CA THR A 648 23.42 -42.35 -1.42
C THR A 648 24.12 -42.78 -0.13
N ILE A 649 24.69 -43.98 -0.08
CA ILE A 649 25.40 -44.47 1.11
C ILE A 649 26.72 -43.72 1.31
N SER A 650 27.47 -43.52 0.23
CA SER A 650 28.75 -42.81 0.27
C SER A 650 28.53 -41.33 0.60
N LEU A 651 27.48 -40.72 0.02
CA LEU A 651 27.08 -39.34 0.36
C LEU A 651 26.68 -39.21 1.83
N ALA A 652 25.90 -40.15 2.36
CA ALA A 652 25.51 -40.16 3.77
C ALA A 652 26.72 -40.28 4.71
N GLY A 653 27.72 -41.11 4.34
CA GLY A 653 28.98 -41.20 5.05
C GLY A 653 29.75 -39.87 5.10
N ASN A 654 29.85 -39.17 3.97
CA ASN A 654 30.48 -37.84 3.91
C ASN A 654 29.72 -36.80 4.74
N ILE A 655 28.38 -36.80 4.70
CA ILE A 655 27.54 -35.91 5.53
C ILE A 655 27.81 -36.16 7.03
N LEU A 656 27.85 -37.42 7.45
CA LEU A 656 28.12 -37.79 8.84
C LEU A 656 29.53 -37.37 9.28
N GLN A 657 30.52 -37.52 8.40
CA GLN A 657 31.89 -37.06 8.64
C GLN A 657 31.93 -35.54 8.82
N MET A 658 31.36 -34.77 7.88
CA MET A 658 31.31 -33.31 7.95
C MET A 658 30.55 -32.81 9.18
N TYR A 659 29.43 -33.45 9.53
CA TYR A 659 28.65 -33.14 10.73
C TYR A 659 29.51 -33.25 11.99
N THR A 660 30.31 -34.32 12.08
CA THR A 660 31.17 -34.60 13.24
C THR A 660 32.36 -33.64 13.27
N GLU A 661 33.07 -33.46 12.16
CA GLU A 661 34.27 -32.62 12.07
C GLU A 661 33.98 -31.14 12.31
N ARG A 662 32.83 -30.65 11.81
CA ARG A 662 32.44 -29.24 11.98
C ARG A 662 31.63 -28.99 13.26
N ASN A 663 31.40 -30.01 14.09
CA ASN A 663 30.56 -29.96 15.28
C ASN A 663 29.20 -29.31 15.00
N ALA A 664 28.54 -29.75 13.92
CA ALA A 664 27.26 -29.19 13.50
C ALA A 664 26.14 -29.58 14.48
N SER A 665 25.20 -28.67 14.68
CA SER A 665 24.05 -28.85 15.57
C SER A 665 22.90 -29.62 14.91
N GLY A 666 22.89 -29.72 13.58
CA GLY A 666 21.90 -30.51 12.83
C GLY A 666 22.15 -30.53 11.33
N VAL A 667 21.48 -31.44 10.64
CA VAL A 667 21.50 -31.58 9.18
C VAL A 667 20.08 -31.50 8.63
N ILE A 668 19.87 -30.75 7.55
CA ILE A 668 18.61 -30.61 6.83
C ILE A 668 18.79 -31.20 5.44
N LEU A 669 17.88 -32.08 5.04
CA LEU A 669 17.92 -32.73 3.73
C LEU A 669 16.55 -32.65 3.06
N ASP A 670 16.50 -32.42 1.75
CA ASP A 670 15.26 -32.54 0.99
C ASP A 670 14.87 -34.03 0.92
N GLU A 671 13.74 -34.38 1.52
CA GLU A 671 13.28 -35.77 1.62
C GLU A 671 12.66 -36.28 0.31
N ILE A 672 12.39 -35.39 -0.65
CA ILE A 672 11.71 -35.76 -1.90
C ILE A 672 12.63 -36.60 -2.80
N GLY A 673 12.19 -37.83 -3.09
CA GLY A 673 12.85 -38.71 -4.06
C GLY A 673 13.99 -39.52 -3.46
N VAL A 674 15.23 -39.21 -3.84
CA VAL A 674 16.42 -39.98 -3.45
C VAL A 674 16.86 -39.68 -2.00
N GLY A 675 16.46 -38.53 -1.45
CA GLY A 675 16.89 -38.07 -0.13
C GLY A 675 16.36 -38.87 1.05
N ALA A 676 15.16 -39.47 0.94
CA ALA A 676 14.60 -40.31 2.00
C ALA A 676 15.56 -41.45 2.43
N GLY A 677 16.23 -42.09 1.47
CA GLY A 677 17.18 -43.16 1.77
C GLY A 677 18.48 -42.70 2.47
N VAL A 678 18.84 -41.41 2.33
CA VAL A 678 19.98 -40.81 3.05
C VAL A 678 19.56 -40.47 4.48
N VAL A 679 18.36 -39.90 4.67
CA VAL A 679 17.78 -39.62 6.00
C VAL A 679 17.70 -40.91 6.83
N ASP A 680 17.09 -41.96 6.27
CA ASP A 680 16.95 -43.27 6.93
C ASP A 680 18.32 -43.86 7.35
N TRP A 681 19.35 -43.67 6.51
CA TRP A 681 20.68 -44.16 6.80
C TRP A 681 21.33 -43.38 7.93
N LEU A 682 21.26 -42.04 7.91
CA LEU A 682 21.83 -41.16 8.94
C LEU A 682 21.18 -41.39 10.31
N GLU A 683 19.85 -41.54 10.36
CA GLU A 683 19.14 -41.84 11.60
C GLU A 683 19.55 -43.20 12.18
N LYS A 684 19.67 -44.24 11.34
CA LYS A 684 20.13 -45.57 11.78
C LYS A 684 21.57 -45.57 12.31
N HIS A 685 22.39 -44.62 11.89
CA HIS A 685 23.76 -44.45 12.37
C HIS A 685 23.86 -43.44 13.53
N GLY A 686 22.75 -43.16 14.20
CA GLY A 686 22.72 -42.45 15.49
C GLY A 686 22.69 -40.92 15.39
N MET A 687 22.42 -40.35 14.21
CA MET A 687 22.28 -38.90 14.06
C MET A 687 20.92 -38.42 14.59
N VAL A 688 20.92 -37.78 15.76
CA VAL A 688 19.70 -37.37 16.48
C VAL A 688 19.05 -36.11 15.88
N ASN A 689 19.83 -35.23 15.26
CA ASN A 689 19.37 -33.94 14.71
C ASN A 689 19.38 -33.96 13.16
N CYS A 690 18.77 -34.98 12.58
CA CYS A 690 18.56 -35.13 11.14
C CYS A 690 17.13 -34.70 10.77
N TYR A 691 16.98 -33.73 9.87
CA TYR A 691 15.67 -33.17 9.49
C TYR A 691 15.40 -33.42 8.00
N GLY A 692 14.55 -34.41 7.70
CA GLY A 692 13.94 -34.57 6.37
C GLY A 692 12.88 -33.50 6.14
N VAL A 693 13.03 -32.69 5.09
CA VAL A 693 12.09 -31.63 4.73
C VAL A 693 11.48 -31.94 3.38
N ASN A 694 10.15 -31.97 3.32
CA ASN A 694 9.45 -32.11 2.06
C ASN A 694 9.03 -30.71 1.55
N VAL A 695 9.78 -30.19 0.59
CA VAL A 695 9.55 -28.84 0.03
C VAL A 695 8.25 -28.70 -0.78
N CYS A 696 7.52 -29.80 -1.02
CA CYS A 696 6.17 -29.80 -1.59
C CYS A 696 5.05 -29.65 -0.56
N TRP A 697 5.36 -29.59 0.74
CA TRP A 697 4.38 -29.24 1.76
C TRP A 697 3.76 -27.86 1.52
N LYS A 698 2.60 -27.62 2.12
CA LYS A 698 1.95 -26.31 2.11
C LYS A 698 2.87 -25.28 2.79
N SER A 699 2.91 -24.07 2.23
CA SER A 699 3.58 -22.94 2.85
C SER A 699 2.92 -22.56 4.18
N SER A 700 3.66 -21.83 5.01
CA SER A 700 3.14 -21.22 6.24
C SER A 700 2.05 -20.18 5.95
N ASP A 701 2.12 -19.54 4.78
CA ASP A 701 1.13 -18.65 4.22
C ASP A 701 0.71 -19.11 2.81
N VAL A 702 -0.37 -19.90 2.76
CA VAL A 702 -0.93 -20.43 1.51
C VAL A 702 -1.64 -19.37 0.66
N SER A 703 -1.88 -18.18 1.21
CA SER A 703 -2.44 -17.06 0.45
C SER A 703 -1.37 -16.35 -0.38
N ARG A 704 -0.10 -16.41 0.08
CA ARG A 704 1.03 -15.72 -0.52
C ARG A 704 1.95 -16.64 -1.33
N TYR A 705 2.09 -17.91 -0.95
CA TYR A 705 2.95 -18.89 -1.61
C TYR A 705 2.19 -20.17 -1.95
N HIS A 706 2.54 -20.81 -3.06
CA HIS A 706 1.88 -22.05 -3.47
C HIS A 706 2.31 -23.27 -2.63
N ARG A 707 3.58 -23.34 -2.25
CA ARG A 707 4.19 -24.42 -1.43
C ARG A 707 5.41 -23.90 -0.67
N LEU A 708 5.90 -24.71 0.28
CA LEU A 708 7.06 -24.40 1.12
C LEU A 708 8.29 -24.01 0.29
N ARG A 709 8.56 -24.70 -0.83
CA ARG A 709 9.65 -24.32 -1.75
C ARG A 709 9.60 -22.85 -2.17
N ASP A 710 8.41 -22.37 -2.52
CA ASP A 710 8.25 -21.02 -3.07
C ASP A 710 8.46 -19.96 -1.96
N GLU A 711 8.04 -20.28 -0.74
CA GLU A 711 8.27 -19.46 0.47
C GLU A 711 9.75 -19.35 0.82
N LEU A 712 10.49 -20.48 0.84
CA LEU A 712 11.92 -20.49 1.17
C LEU A 712 12.74 -19.72 0.11
N TRP A 713 12.45 -19.94 -1.18
CA TRP A 713 13.08 -19.19 -2.28
C TRP A 713 12.81 -17.69 -2.17
N TRP A 714 11.60 -17.30 -1.77
CA TRP A 714 11.26 -15.89 -1.56
C TRP A 714 11.99 -15.28 -0.36
N THR A 715 12.21 -16.07 0.69
CA THR A 715 13.00 -15.66 1.86
C THR A 715 14.45 -15.36 1.47
N VAL A 716 15.07 -16.22 0.65
CA VAL A 716 16.41 -15.99 0.11
C VAL A 716 16.44 -14.72 -0.76
N ARG A 717 15.45 -14.53 -1.63
CA ARG A 717 15.31 -13.32 -2.46
C ARG A 717 15.33 -12.04 -1.61
N GLU A 718 14.52 -11.97 -0.55
CA GLU A 718 14.43 -10.78 0.31
C GLU A 718 15.74 -10.49 1.04
N LYS A 719 16.48 -11.53 1.42
CA LYS A 719 17.80 -11.40 2.08
C LYS A 719 18.89 -10.98 1.10
N CYS A 720 18.93 -11.56 -0.10
CA CYS A 720 19.87 -11.15 -1.16
C CYS A 720 19.61 -9.71 -1.59
N MET A 721 18.34 -9.31 -1.80
CA MET A 721 17.95 -7.94 -2.14
C MET A 721 18.51 -6.91 -1.16
N ARG A 722 18.56 -7.26 0.13
CA ARG A 722 19.04 -6.41 1.22
C ARG A 722 20.54 -6.59 1.52
N GLY A 723 21.26 -7.43 0.77
CA GLY A 723 22.68 -7.73 1.01
C GLY A 723 22.94 -8.39 2.37
N LEU A 724 21.97 -9.13 2.92
CA LEU A 724 22.05 -9.64 4.29
C LEU A 724 22.91 -10.90 4.44
N TYR A 725 23.14 -11.66 3.37
CA TYR A 725 24.00 -12.83 3.44
C TYR A 725 25.48 -12.45 3.37
N SER A 726 26.31 -13.33 3.94
CA SER A 726 27.75 -13.39 3.70
C SER A 726 28.06 -14.71 3.00
N PHE A 727 28.36 -14.62 1.70
CA PHE A 727 28.89 -15.73 0.91
C PHE A 727 30.42 -15.68 0.90
N PRO A 728 31.12 -16.83 0.96
CA PRO A 728 32.58 -16.86 0.90
C PRO A 728 33.06 -16.31 -0.46
N PRO A 729 34.15 -15.54 -0.54
CA PRO A 729 34.64 -14.96 -1.79
C PRO A 729 35.37 -16.01 -2.66
N THR A 730 34.63 -16.98 -3.20
CA THR A 730 35.13 -18.10 -4.00
C THR A 730 34.43 -18.17 -5.37
N GLU A 731 35.03 -18.84 -6.34
CA GLU A 731 34.43 -19.08 -7.66
C GLU A 731 33.10 -19.87 -7.57
N GLU A 732 32.99 -20.74 -6.57
CA GLU A 732 31.75 -21.45 -6.25
C GLU A 732 30.62 -20.48 -5.85
N SER A 733 30.92 -19.35 -5.19
CA SER A 733 29.93 -18.33 -4.86
C SER A 733 29.43 -17.54 -6.06
N GLU A 734 30.27 -17.32 -7.08
CA GLU A 734 29.80 -16.77 -8.36
C GLU A 734 28.83 -17.74 -9.04
N THR A 735 29.16 -19.04 -9.02
CA THR A 735 28.27 -20.09 -9.55
C THR A 735 26.95 -20.17 -8.78
N LEU A 736 26.98 -20.02 -7.44
CA LEU A 736 25.78 -19.89 -6.62
C LEU A 736 24.94 -18.68 -7.03
N CYS A 737 25.57 -17.53 -7.32
CA CYS A 737 24.85 -16.32 -7.74
C CYS A 737 24.17 -16.49 -9.10
N ASP A 738 24.83 -17.15 -10.05
CA ASP A 738 24.26 -17.51 -11.34
C ASP A 738 23.08 -18.48 -11.18
N GLU A 739 23.21 -19.49 -10.32
CA GLU A 739 22.14 -20.43 -10.00
C GLU A 739 20.94 -19.74 -9.33
N LEU A 740 21.17 -18.80 -8.42
CA LEU A 740 20.12 -17.99 -7.76
C LEU A 740 19.38 -17.09 -8.75
N ALA A 741 20.07 -16.59 -9.78
CA ALA A 741 19.50 -15.70 -10.79
C ALA A 741 18.77 -16.42 -11.92
N SER A 742 19.00 -17.72 -12.05
CA SER A 742 18.45 -18.55 -13.10
C SER A 742 16.92 -18.79 -13.07
N PRO A 743 16.25 -18.94 -11.89
CA PRO A 743 14.83 -19.26 -11.84
C PRO A 743 13.97 -18.02 -12.10
N LYS A 744 12.86 -18.23 -12.81
CA LYS A 744 11.79 -17.24 -12.92
C LYS A 744 10.70 -17.49 -11.88
N TYR A 745 9.82 -16.53 -11.68
CA TYR A 745 8.61 -16.73 -10.88
C TYR A 745 7.35 -16.37 -11.66
N ASP A 746 6.24 -16.93 -11.22
CA ASP A 746 4.91 -16.69 -11.75
C ASP A 746 3.89 -16.70 -10.59
N PHE A 747 2.62 -16.51 -10.91
CA PHE A 747 1.52 -16.54 -9.95
C PHE A 747 0.54 -17.66 -10.28
N ASN A 748 0.07 -18.37 -9.25
CA ASN A 748 -1.00 -19.35 -9.40
C ASN A 748 -2.37 -18.67 -9.58
N ALA A 749 -3.42 -19.48 -9.77
CA ALA A 749 -4.77 -18.98 -10.02
C ALA A 749 -5.37 -18.16 -8.86
N GLN A 750 -4.83 -18.29 -7.65
CA GLN A 750 -5.24 -17.63 -6.42
C GLN A 750 -4.32 -16.45 -6.07
N GLY A 751 -3.34 -16.12 -6.92
CA GLY A 751 -2.38 -15.03 -6.69
C GLY A 751 -1.16 -15.41 -5.85
N GLY A 752 -1.05 -16.66 -5.42
CA GLY A 752 0.13 -17.15 -4.69
C GLY A 752 1.34 -17.33 -5.61
N ILE A 753 2.52 -16.97 -5.11
CA ILE A 753 3.78 -17.05 -5.85
C ILE A 753 4.15 -18.51 -6.13
N VAL A 754 4.62 -18.77 -7.35
CA VAL A 754 5.13 -20.06 -7.82
C VAL A 754 6.51 -19.85 -8.41
N VAL A 755 7.53 -20.48 -7.83
CA VAL A 755 8.88 -20.47 -8.38
C VAL A 755 8.99 -21.53 -9.47
N GLU A 756 9.67 -21.20 -10.57
CA GLU A 756 9.94 -22.10 -11.69
C GLU A 756 10.49 -23.45 -11.18
N SER A 757 9.90 -24.55 -11.66
CA SER A 757 10.31 -25.90 -11.24
C SER A 757 11.57 -26.35 -11.98
N LYS A 758 12.37 -27.25 -11.38
CA LYS A 758 13.55 -27.86 -12.03
C LYS A 758 13.22 -28.40 -13.44
N LYS A 759 12.04 -29.02 -13.61
CA LYS A 759 11.55 -29.50 -14.92
C LYS A 759 11.34 -28.38 -15.95
N LYS A 760 10.78 -27.23 -15.55
CA LYS A 760 10.58 -26.07 -16.45
C LYS A 760 11.90 -25.39 -16.81
N MET A 761 12.83 -25.29 -15.86
CA MET A 761 14.18 -24.76 -16.10
C MET A 761 14.93 -25.61 -17.13
N ARG A 762 14.92 -26.95 -16.99
CA ARG A 762 15.52 -27.87 -17.96
C ARG A 762 14.88 -27.74 -19.35
N ALA A 763 13.56 -27.57 -19.43
CA ALA A 763 12.87 -27.34 -20.70
C ALA A 763 13.30 -26.04 -21.40
N ARG A 764 13.85 -25.07 -20.65
CA ARG A 764 14.42 -23.81 -21.15
C ARG A 764 15.93 -23.89 -21.40
N GLY A 765 16.54 -25.06 -21.25
CA GLY A 765 17.99 -25.26 -21.43
C GLY A 765 18.83 -24.77 -20.24
N VAL A 766 18.22 -24.58 -19.06
CA VAL A 766 18.91 -24.15 -17.84
C VAL A 766 19.10 -25.35 -16.92
N GLY A 767 20.31 -25.52 -16.38
CA GLY A 767 20.66 -26.58 -15.42
C GLY A 767 19.89 -26.49 -14.09
N SER A 768 19.95 -27.54 -13.27
CA SER A 768 19.34 -27.54 -11.94
C SER A 768 20.16 -26.67 -10.98
N PRO A 769 19.53 -25.79 -10.17
CA PRO A 769 20.24 -24.86 -9.31
C PRO A 769 20.54 -25.50 -7.93
N ASN A 770 21.42 -26.50 -7.90
CA ASN A 770 21.61 -27.37 -6.74
C ASN A 770 22.24 -26.64 -5.53
N ARG A 771 23.19 -25.72 -5.75
CA ARG A 771 23.80 -24.89 -4.68
C ARG A 771 22.76 -23.93 -4.11
N ALA A 772 21.97 -23.33 -5.00
CA ALA A 772 20.90 -22.42 -4.58
C ALA A 772 19.79 -23.16 -3.81
N ASP A 773 19.38 -24.36 -4.25
CA ASP A 773 18.38 -25.15 -3.52
C ASP A 773 18.92 -25.60 -2.13
N ALA A 774 20.22 -25.89 -1.98
CA ALA A 774 20.83 -26.14 -0.67
C ALA A 774 20.75 -24.90 0.26
N LEU A 775 21.10 -23.70 -0.24
CA LEU A 775 20.95 -22.45 0.51
C LEU A 775 19.48 -22.19 0.90
N VAL A 776 18.55 -22.39 -0.04
CA VAL A 776 17.12 -22.21 0.17
C VAL A 776 16.60 -23.15 1.25
N LEU A 777 17.01 -24.42 1.22
CA LEU A 777 16.62 -25.41 2.21
C LEU A 777 17.06 -25.02 3.62
N SER A 778 18.23 -24.38 3.74
CA SER A 778 18.76 -23.91 5.03
C SER A 778 17.80 -22.95 5.77
N GLU A 779 16.93 -22.22 5.06
CA GLU A 779 15.98 -21.28 5.65
C GLU A 779 14.84 -21.94 6.43
N TYR A 780 14.63 -23.24 6.26
CA TYR A 780 13.62 -23.98 7.02
C TYR A 780 13.87 -23.96 8.53
N ILE A 781 15.12 -23.87 8.98
CA ILE A 781 15.43 -23.82 10.42
C ILE A 781 14.92 -22.55 11.09
N ASN A 782 15.02 -21.41 10.39
CA ASN A 782 14.55 -20.12 10.90
C ASN A 782 13.03 -20.10 11.11
N SER A 783 12.27 -20.94 10.39
CA SER A 783 10.81 -21.01 10.50
C SER A 783 10.31 -21.99 11.58
N VAL A 784 11.11 -22.97 12.00
CA VAL A 784 10.70 -24.03 12.96
C VAL A 784 11.26 -23.84 14.37
N ALA A 785 12.40 -23.14 14.53
CA ALA A 785 13.07 -22.97 15.82
C ALA A 785 12.21 -22.32 16.92
N HIS A 786 11.15 -21.58 16.58
CA HIS A 786 10.22 -20.99 17.56
C HIS A 786 9.18 -21.97 18.15
N ARG A 787 9.05 -23.21 17.65
CA ARG A 787 7.96 -24.14 18.06
C ARG A 787 8.37 -25.25 19.04
N VAL A 788 9.66 -25.45 19.34
CA VAL A 788 10.14 -26.67 20.02
C VAL A 788 10.42 -26.50 21.54
N TRP A 789 10.43 -25.29 22.09
CA TRP A 789 10.68 -25.08 23.54
C TRP A 789 9.44 -24.60 24.33
N PRO A 790 8.76 -25.48 25.09
CA PRO A 790 7.66 -25.07 25.97
C PRO A 790 8.18 -24.55 27.32
N VAL A 791 7.72 -23.36 27.73
CA VAL A 791 7.94 -22.80 29.07
C VAL A 791 6.99 -23.48 30.06
N LYS A 792 7.54 -24.11 31.11
CA LYS A 792 6.76 -24.79 32.18
C LYS A 792 5.89 -23.80 32.97
N LYS A 793 4.60 -24.13 33.13
CA LYS A 793 3.65 -23.43 34.03
C LYS A 793 3.79 -23.97 35.46
N THR A 794 3.85 -23.08 36.45
CA THR A 794 3.74 -23.42 37.88
C THR A 794 2.43 -22.88 38.46
N HIS A 795 1.69 -23.74 39.17
CA HIS A 795 0.48 -23.41 39.92
C HIS A 795 0.80 -22.62 41.20
N VAL A 796 -0.04 -21.65 41.56
CA VAL A 796 -0.04 -21.01 42.89
C VAL A 796 -1.47 -21.01 43.47
N SER A 797 -1.55 -21.35 44.76
CA SER A 797 -2.77 -21.57 45.54
C SER A 797 -3.47 -20.29 46.00
N SER A 798 -4.78 -20.42 46.21
CA SER A 798 -5.76 -19.38 46.49
C SER A 798 -5.83 -18.96 47.96
N SER A 799 -5.77 -17.66 48.23
CA SER A 799 -6.59 -16.98 49.25
C SER A 799 -6.45 -15.46 49.11
N ARG A 800 -7.45 -14.77 48.55
CA ARG A 800 -7.66 -13.32 48.71
C ARG A 800 -9.05 -12.91 48.22
N LYS A 801 -9.65 -11.96 48.94
CA LYS A 801 -11.00 -11.41 48.75
C LYS A 801 -11.31 -11.14 47.27
N TYR A 802 -12.47 -11.64 46.82
CA TYR A 802 -12.96 -11.44 45.45
C TYR A 802 -13.33 -9.97 45.24
N TYR A 803 -12.55 -9.25 44.46
CA TYR A 803 -13.02 -8.06 43.76
C TYR A 803 -13.69 -8.55 42.48
N THR A 804 -15.00 -8.81 42.54
CA THR A 804 -15.76 -9.14 41.32
C THR A 804 -15.99 -7.87 40.55
N VAL A 805 -15.36 -7.76 39.37
CA VAL A 805 -15.72 -6.72 38.41
C VAL A 805 -17.15 -7.00 37.97
N SER A 806 -18.10 -6.19 38.42
CA SER A 806 -19.40 -6.11 37.76
C SER A 806 -19.15 -5.83 36.27
N GLY A 807 -19.82 -6.56 35.39
CA GLY A 807 -19.47 -6.69 33.96
C GLY A 807 -19.31 -5.40 33.15
N GLU A 808 -19.70 -4.23 33.65
CA GLU A 808 -19.60 -2.94 32.94
C GLU A 808 -18.16 -2.40 32.79
N HIS A 809 -17.23 -2.74 33.68
CA HIS A 809 -15.86 -2.18 33.68
C HIS A 809 -14.76 -3.22 33.42
N ALA A 810 -15.13 -4.45 33.04
CA ALA A 810 -14.19 -5.53 32.81
C ALA A 810 -13.15 -5.21 31.71
N TRP A 811 -13.58 -4.48 30.68
CA TRP A 811 -12.72 -4.06 29.55
C TRP A 811 -11.58 -3.12 29.95
N MET A 812 -11.69 -2.40 31.08
CA MET A 812 -10.66 -1.45 31.54
C MET A 812 -9.40 -2.15 32.07
N VAL A 813 -9.49 -3.45 32.37
CA VAL A 813 -8.46 -4.24 33.06
C VAL A 813 -8.11 -5.54 32.33
N THR A 814 -8.62 -5.73 31.11
CA THR A 814 -8.39 -6.93 30.27
C THR A 814 -7.42 -6.66 29.15
#